data_AF-A0A5B9F9W1-F1
#
_entry.id   AF-A0A5B9F9W1-F1
#
_cell.length_a   1.000
_cell.length_b   1.000
_cell.length_c   1.000
_cell.angle_alpha   90.00
_cell.angle_beta   90.00
_cell.angle_gamma   90.00
#
_symmetry.space_group_name_H-M   'P 1'
#
loop_
_entity.id
_entity.type
_entity.pdbx_description
1 polymer ?
#
loop_
_entity_poly.entity_id
_entity_poly.type
_entity_poly.pdbx_seq_one_letter_code
_entity_poly.pdbx_strand_id
1 'polypeptide(L)'
;MTATRAVCVMAPAFAMVAAMLLLDGTHHDLQSFGATSDARRALARIGIAIPALTAAGLGIILLFASAGSRQIQSLAWGVLLGTVPAISIAGVQQLKRLSALAEEEAPGGSVLALVDPASLVGAITLMMTGCFALRVALIGNAAFGTGAPRRISGRRALHGEADWMGMTEATALFGEAGGIVIGEAYRVDRDHHASRGFRADDEASWGQGGRAPLLCFDGSFGSSHGIAFAGSGGFKTTSVVIPTALRWGGTLVVLDPSGDVAARALDYRNEMGRQTVVLDPRHPETGFNALDWIGRFGNTKEEDIASVASWIMSDNGRATGVRDDFFRSTGLQLLTAMIADVCLSGRTLEKNQTLRTVRANLAEPEEELRERLQDIYDNSASKFVRENVAAFVNMTPETFSGVYANAIKETHWLSYENYAALVSGSAFSTDKVASGEKDVFINIDLKTLETHSGLARVIIGSLLNAIYNREGQLNSRALFLLDEVARLGYMRVLETARDAGRKYGITLLMIYQSIGQLRETYGGRDASSKWFESSSWISFAAINDPETAEYISRRCGMTTVEIDQVSRSFQARGSSRTRSKQLTARPLILPHEVLLMRADEQIVFTAGNPPLKCGRAIWFRRQDMRHCVDARSRYLELEGQAKQLQLPDPR
;
A
#
# COMPACT_ATOMS: atom_id res chain seq x y z
N MET A 1 3.66 20.53 26.75
CA MET A 1 4.31 19.34 27.36
C MET A 1 3.39 18.80 28.44
N THR A 2 3.12 17.49 28.49
CA THR A 2 2.41 16.88 29.64
C THR A 2 3.33 16.89 30.87
N ALA A 3 2.78 17.07 32.08
CA ALA A 3 3.56 17.14 33.32
C ALA A 3 4.53 15.96 33.50
N THR A 4 4.12 14.77 33.08
CA THR A 4 4.95 13.56 33.09
C THR A 4 6.20 13.68 32.21
N ARG A 5 6.11 14.30 31.02
CA ARG A 5 7.28 14.51 30.14
C ARG A 5 8.28 15.49 30.74
N ALA A 6 7.80 16.53 31.44
CA ALA A 6 8.68 17.49 32.10
C ALA A 6 9.49 16.82 33.22
N VAL A 7 8.85 15.98 34.03
CA VAL A 7 9.53 15.21 35.09
C VAL A 7 10.60 14.28 34.52
N CYS A 8 10.30 13.58 33.42
CA CYS A 8 11.26 12.68 32.78
C CYS A 8 12.49 13.39 32.18
N VAL A 9 12.36 14.66 31.77
CA VAL A 9 13.51 15.44 31.30
C VAL A 9 14.30 16.01 32.48
N MET A 10 13.62 16.51 33.53
CA MET A 10 14.28 17.21 34.62
C MET A 10 14.95 16.27 35.65
N ALA A 11 14.35 15.11 35.95
CA ALA A 11 14.85 14.23 37.00
C ALA A 11 16.27 13.67 36.72
N PRO A 12 16.62 13.20 35.50
CA PRO A 12 17.98 12.75 35.20
C PRO A 12 19.00 13.89 35.29
N ALA A 13 18.65 15.08 34.78
CA ALA A 13 19.53 16.24 34.84
C ALA A 13 19.84 16.65 36.29
N PHE A 14 18.80 16.70 37.14
CA PHE A 14 18.95 17.02 38.55
C PHE A 14 19.79 15.98 39.29
N ALA A 15 19.57 14.68 39.04
CA ALA A 15 20.35 13.61 39.68
C ALA A 15 21.84 13.69 39.35
N MET A 16 22.19 13.98 38.08
CA MET A 16 23.60 14.15 37.67
C MET A 16 24.25 15.37 38.30
N VAL A 17 23.56 16.52 38.33
CA VAL A 17 24.07 17.74 38.97
C VAL A 17 24.18 17.58 40.48
N ALA A 18 23.20 16.94 41.13
CA ALA A 18 23.25 16.65 42.56
C ALA A 18 24.44 15.75 42.92
N ALA A 19 24.75 14.73 42.09
CA ALA A 19 25.94 13.90 42.29
C ALA A 19 27.25 14.72 42.20
N MET A 20 27.34 15.66 41.24
CA MET A 20 28.51 16.54 41.11
C MET A 20 28.72 17.44 42.33
N LEU A 21 27.64 17.92 42.95
CA LEU A 21 27.70 18.84 44.09
C LEU A 21 27.86 18.12 45.43
N LEU A 22 27.14 17.01 45.65
CA LEU A 22 27.16 16.28 46.92
C LEU A 22 28.46 15.51 47.16
N LEU A 23 29.15 15.13 46.08
CA LEU A 23 30.42 14.40 46.16
C LEU A 23 31.63 15.32 45.99
N ASP A 24 31.41 16.63 45.86
CA ASP A 24 32.51 17.60 45.89
C ASP A 24 33.20 17.54 47.27
N GLY A 25 34.53 17.58 47.28
CA GLY A 25 35.31 17.43 48.52
C GLY A 25 35.73 16.00 48.90
N THR A 26 35.17 14.95 48.27
CA THR A 26 35.51 13.53 48.56
C THR A 26 37.00 13.18 48.44
N HIS A 27 37.76 13.95 47.67
CA HIS A 27 39.22 13.85 47.58
C HIS A 27 39.96 14.11 48.90
N HIS A 28 39.48 15.03 49.75
CA HIS A 28 40.09 15.29 51.06
C HIS A 28 39.85 14.13 52.03
N ASP A 29 38.64 13.56 52.02
CA ASP A 29 38.29 12.43 52.87
C ASP A 29 39.10 11.19 52.49
N LEU A 30 39.21 10.89 51.19
CA LEU A 30 39.94 9.72 50.69
C LEU A 30 41.45 9.82 50.89
N GLN A 31 42.02 11.03 50.78
CA GLN A 31 43.44 11.25 51.02
C GLN A 31 43.84 10.87 52.45
N SER A 32 42.96 11.04 53.44
CA SER A 32 43.25 10.72 54.85
C SER A 32 43.50 9.24 55.13
N PHE A 33 43.01 8.35 54.26
CA PHE A 33 43.17 6.89 54.39
C PHE A 33 44.50 6.35 53.83
N GLY A 34 45.32 7.20 53.18
CA GLY A 34 46.61 6.78 52.62
C GLY A 34 47.72 6.68 53.68
N ALA A 35 48.27 5.48 53.85
CA ALA A 35 49.39 5.23 54.77
C ALA A 35 50.74 5.77 54.28
N THR A 36 50.93 5.91 52.96
CA THR A 36 52.14 6.45 52.33
C THR A 36 51.83 7.69 51.49
N SER A 37 52.82 8.54 51.24
CA SER A 37 52.68 9.76 50.41
C SER A 37 52.17 9.45 48.99
N ASP A 38 52.58 8.33 48.42
CA ASP A 38 52.11 7.86 47.12
C ASP A 38 50.66 7.36 47.18
N ALA A 39 50.29 6.64 48.25
CA ALA A 39 48.90 6.20 48.46
C ALA A 39 47.96 7.39 48.66
N ARG A 40 48.39 8.43 49.39
CA ARG A 40 47.61 9.66 49.57
C ARG A 40 47.37 10.38 48.24
N ARG A 41 48.40 10.49 47.38
CA ARG A 41 48.26 11.09 46.03
C ARG A 41 47.34 10.27 45.13
N ALA A 42 47.43 8.94 45.17
CA ALA A 42 46.56 8.07 44.40
C ALA A 42 45.09 8.18 44.85
N LEU A 43 44.83 8.18 46.16
CA LEU A 43 43.47 8.30 46.72
C LEU A 43 42.86 9.69 46.49
N ALA A 44 43.67 10.75 46.57
CA ALA A 44 43.23 12.09 46.21
C ALA A 44 42.76 12.12 44.75
N ARG A 45 43.58 11.63 43.80
CA ARG A 45 43.21 11.53 42.37
C ARG A 45 41.92 10.75 42.14
N ILE A 46 41.72 9.64 42.86
CA ILE A 46 40.46 8.88 42.79
C ILE A 46 39.28 9.77 43.22
N GLY A 47 39.40 10.47 44.34
CA GLY A 47 38.35 11.40 44.81
C GLY A 47 38.06 12.56 43.87
N ILE A 48 39.03 12.98 43.04
CA ILE A 48 38.81 13.98 41.98
C ILE A 48 37.85 13.46 40.91
N ALA A 49 37.97 12.20 40.53
CA ALA A 49 37.17 11.62 39.45
C ALA A 49 35.78 11.16 39.91
N ILE A 50 35.58 10.88 41.21
CA ILE A 50 34.33 10.32 41.75
C ILE A 50 33.07 11.13 41.37
N PRO A 51 33.01 12.46 41.52
CA PRO A 51 31.80 13.22 41.19
C PRO A 51 31.41 13.08 39.71
N ALA A 52 32.39 13.22 38.81
CA ALA A 52 32.16 13.11 37.36
C ALA A 52 31.80 11.68 36.94
N LEU A 53 32.48 10.66 37.51
CA LEU A 53 32.21 9.26 37.22
C LEU A 53 30.85 8.80 37.74
N THR A 54 30.43 9.26 38.93
CA THR A 54 29.12 8.94 39.50
C THR A 54 27.99 9.63 38.73
N ALA A 55 28.15 10.90 38.36
CA ALA A 55 27.19 11.60 37.51
C ALA A 55 27.05 10.92 36.14
N ALA A 56 28.17 10.60 35.48
CA ALA A 56 28.17 9.84 34.22
C ALA A 56 27.52 8.45 34.38
N GLY A 57 27.87 7.74 35.46
CA GLY A 57 27.32 6.42 35.79
C GLY A 57 25.81 6.45 36.00
N LEU A 58 25.29 7.43 36.74
CA LEU A 58 23.84 7.62 36.93
C LEU A 58 23.14 7.88 35.58
N GLY A 59 23.71 8.72 34.73
CA GLY A 59 23.18 8.97 33.39
C GLY A 59 23.08 7.70 32.54
N ILE A 60 24.15 6.90 32.51
CA ILE A 60 24.17 5.62 31.78
C ILE A 60 23.20 4.62 32.39
N ILE A 61 23.19 4.45 33.72
CA ILE A 61 22.29 3.51 34.42
C ILE A 61 20.83 3.87 34.11
N LEU A 62 20.46 5.15 34.19
CA LEU A 62 19.11 5.59 33.87
C LEU A 62 18.74 5.29 32.41
N LEU A 63 19.63 5.52 31.46
CA LEU A 63 19.39 5.19 30.05
C LEU A 63 19.16 3.69 29.83
N PHE A 64 19.99 2.83 30.42
CA PHE A 64 19.85 1.37 30.27
C PHE A 64 18.67 0.81 31.06
N ALA A 65 18.38 1.32 32.27
CA ALA A 65 17.24 0.91 33.08
C ALA A 65 15.90 1.30 32.43
N SER A 66 15.90 2.32 31.58
CA SER A 66 14.74 2.77 30.83
C SER A 66 14.74 2.29 29.37
N ALA A 67 15.68 1.44 28.96
CA ALA A 67 15.66 0.82 27.64
C ALA A 67 14.37 0.01 27.45
N GLY A 68 13.67 0.24 26.33
CA GLY A 68 12.34 -0.30 26.06
C GLY A 68 11.17 0.57 26.57
N SER A 69 11.45 1.61 27.37
CA SER A 69 10.42 2.55 27.83
C SER A 69 9.94 3.49 26.73
N ARG A 70 8.67 3.91 26.84
CA ARG A 70 8.03 4.90 25.96
C ARG A 70 8.61 6.31 26.10
N GLN A 71 9.31 6.58 27.21
CA GLN A 71 9.86 7.92 27.53
C GLN A 71 11.37 8.00 27.36
N ILE A 72 11.99 6.99 26.73
CA ILE A 72 13.45 6.87 26.61
C ILE A 72 14.10 8.11 25.97
N GLN A 73 13.50 8.69 24.93
CA GLN A 73 14.03 9.91 24.29
C GLN A 73 13.94 11.13 25.21
N SER A 74 12.84 11.28 25.97
CA SER A 74 12.71 12.38 26.94
C SER A 74 13.70 12.24 28.09
N LEU A 75 13.91 11.02 28.59
CA LEU A 75 14.95 10.71 29.57
C LEU A 75 16.36 10.99 29.00
N ALA A 76 16.59 10.66 27.73
CA ALA A 76 17.86 10.90 27.06
C ALA A 76 18.15 12.39 26.84
N TRP A 77 17.14 13.20 26.50
CA TRP A 77 17.26 14.66 26.54
C TRP A 77 17.58 15.17 27.94
N GLY A 78 17.00 14.57 28.98
CA GLY A 78 17.33 14.88 30.38
C GLY A 78 18.77 14.58 30.75
N VAL A 79 19.29 13.39 30.38
CA VAL A 79 20.69 13.02 30.60
C VAL A 79 21.62 13.95 29.82
N LEU A 80 21.30 14.26 28.56
CA LEU A 80 22.09 15.20 27.76
C LEU A 80 22.13 16.60 28.41
N LEU A 81 20.98 17.12 28.85
CA LEU A 81 20.89 18.38 29.57
C LEU A 81 21.64 18.36 30.90
N GLY A 82 21.76 17.21 31.56
CA GLY A 82 22.55 17.02 32.77
C GLY A 82 24.07 16.98 32.53
N THR A 83 24.52 16.51 31.36
CA THR A 83 25.96 16.42 31.05
C THR A 83 26.64 17.78 30.88
N VAL A 84 25.95 18.76 30.30
CA VAL A 84 26.49 20.12 30.09
C VAL A 84 26.89 20.79 31.42
N PRO A 85 25.98 20.97 32.41
CA PRO A 85 26.34 21.55 33.70
C PRO A 85 27.32 20.68 34.48
N ALA A 86 27.26 19.34 34.37
CA ALA A 86 28.24 18.47 35.02
C ALA A 86 29.67 18.69 34.48
N ILE A 87 29.84 18.84 33.17
CA ILE A 87 31.13 19.18 32.55
C ILE A 87 31.59 20.58 33.00
N SER A 88 30.67 21.55 33.05
CA SER A 88 31.00 22.90 33.53
C SER A 88 31.44 22.90 34.99
N ILE A 89 30.76 22.17 35.88
CA ILE A 89 31.14 22.04 37.29
C ILE A 89 32.52 21.39 37.43
N ALA A 90 32.78 20.30 36.69
CA ALA A 90 34.09 19.66 36.66
C ALA A 90 35.21 20.61 36.19
N GLY A 91 34.93 21.42 35.17
CA GLY A 91 35.86 22.44 34.66
C GLY A 91 36.14 23.54 35.68
N VAL A 92 35.12 24.04 36.37
CA VAL A 92 35.27 25.04 37.44
C VAL A 92 36.05 24.48 38.62
N GLN A 93 35.77 23.23 39.04
CA GLN A 93 36.52 22.54 40.09
C GLN A 93 38.00 22.38 39.73
N GLN A 94 38.30 22.03 38.47
CA GLN A 94 39.67 21.93 38.00
C GLN A 94 40.36 23.30 37.94
N LEU A 95 39.65 24.35 37.51
CA LEU A 95 40.20 25.70 37.47
C LEU A 95 40.54 26.22 38.88
N LYS A 96 39.67 26.01 39.86
CA LYS A 96 39.92 26.35 41.27
C LYS A 96 41.17 25.66 41.84
N ARG A 97 41.44 24.44 41.40
CA ARG A 97 42.63 23.69 41.82
C ARG A 97 43.89 24.17 41.12
N LEU A 98 43.80 24.44 39.82
CA LEU A 98 44.91 25.01 39.06
C LEU A 98 45.28 26.39 39.60
N SER A 99 44.32 27.22 40.01
CA SER A 99 44.60 28.52 40.65
C SER A 99 45.27 28.37 42.02
N ALA A 100 44.82 27.39 42.83
CA ALA A 100 45.46 27.13 44.13
C ALA A 100 46.91 26.60 43.99
N LEU A 101 47.17 25.75 42.99
CA LEU A 101 48.51 25.21 42.71
C LEU A 101 49.44 26.26 42.06
N ALA A 102 48.89 27.14 41.22
CA ALA A 102 49.64 28.23 40.60
C ALA A 102 50.04 29.33 41.60
N GLU A 103 49.36 29.44 42.75
CA GLU A 103 49.77 30.29 43.86
C GLU A 103 50.95 29.69 44.66
N GLU A 104 51.17 28.37 44.61
CA GLU A 104 52.25 27.66 45.32
C GLU A 104 53.54 27.46 44.49
N GLU A 105 53.46 27.38 43.16
CA GLU A 105 54.63 27.15 42.26
C GLU A 105 55.01 28.39 41.42
N ALA A 106 56.30 28.76 41.45
CA ALA A 106 56.88 29.91 40.73
C ALA A 106 56.79 29.81 39.18
N PRO A 107 56.81 30.94 38.44
CA PRO A 107 56.29 31.01 37.06
C PRO A 107 57.27 30.42 36.04
N GLY A 108 56.93 29.27 35.48
CA GLY A 108 57.72 28.68 34.38
C GLY A 108 57.18 27.37 33.80
N GLY A 109 56.24 26.70 34.46
CA GLY A 109 55.61 25.48 33.95
C GLY A 109 54.43 25.78 33.01
N SER A 110 54.30 24.97 31.94
CA SER A 110 53.09 24.96 31.11
C SER A 110 51.86 24.63 31.97
N VAL A 111 50.85 25.50 31.99
CA VAL A 111 49.56 25.30 32.70
C VAL A 111 48.88 23.99 32.28
N LEU A 112 49.17 23.50 31.07
CA LEU A 112 48.67 22.22 30.56
C LEU A 112 49.29 21.00 31.26
N ALA A 113 50.52 21.13 31.78
CA ALA A 113 51.23 20.06 32.49
C ALA A 113 50.72 19.84 33.93
N LEU A 114 49.97 20.81 34.47
CA LEU A 114 49.38 20.80 35.81
C LEU A 114 47.94 20.23 35.82
N VAL A 115 47.38 19.89 34.66
CA VAL A 115 46.05 19.29 34.57
C VAL A 115 46.10 17.87 35.12
N ASP A 116 45.28 17.59 36.14
CA ASP A 116 45.24 16.26 36.75
C ASP A 116 44.60 15.26 35.77
N PRO A 117 45.29 14.17 35.41
CA PRO A 117 44.73 13.12 34.56
C PRO A 117 43.38 12.59 35.04
N ALA A 118 43.11 12.57 36.35
CA ALA A 118 41.84 12.10 36.90
C ALA A 118 40.66 13.01 36.56
N SER A 119 40.87 14.33 36.50
CA SER A 119 39.85 15.29 36.07
C SER A 119 39.49 15.11 34.59
N LEU A 120 40.51 14.81 33.77
CA LEU A 120 40.37 14.56 32.34
C LEU A 120 39.62 13.24 32.08
N VAL A 121 39.89 12.19 32.86
CA VAL A 121 39.11 10.94 32.83
C VAL A 121 37.64 11.22 33.15
N GLY A 122 37.34 12.02 34.17
CA GLY A 122 35.97 12.41 34.52
C GLY A 122 35.26 13.16 33.38
N ALA A 123 35.91 14.17 32.81
CA ALA A 123 35.37 14.97 31.71
C ALA A 123 35.12 14.15 30.44
N ILE A 124 36.06 13.27 30.06
CA ILE A 124 35.89 12.36 28.91
C ILE A 124 34.70 11.42 29.15
N THR A 125 34.56 10.88 30.37
CA THR A 125 33.44 9.96 30.69
C THR A 125 32.08 10.66 30.60
N LEU A 126 31.99 11.90 31.09
CA LEU A 126 30.78 12.74 30.93
C LEU A 126 30.50 13.05 29.46
N MET A 127 31.53 13.37 28.67
CA MET A 127 31.39 13.63 27.23
C MET A 127 30.90 12.39 26.48
N MET A 128 31.47 11.21 26.75
CA MET A 128 31.01 9.95 26.16
C MET A 128 29.55 9.64 26.54
N THR A 129 29.17 9.92 27.79
CA THR A 129 27.78 9.78 28.26
C THR A 129 26.86 10.74 27.52
N GLY A 130 27.28 11.99 27.29
CA GLY A 130 26.55 12.98 26.49
C GLY A 130 26.37 12.53 25.04
N CYS A 131 27.42 12.05 24.39
CA CYS A 131 27.35 11.51 23.03
C CYS A 131 26.39 10.32 22.94
N PHE A 132 26.43 9.41 23.93
CA PHE A 132 25.50 8.28 23.98
C PHE A 132 24.05 8.75 24.22
N ALA A 133 23.83 9.68 25.15
CA ALA A 133 22.52 10.28 25.42
C ALA A 133 21.96 10.99 24.18
N LEU A 134 22.79 11.74 23.44
CA LEU A 134 22.40 12.36 22.17
C LEU A 134 21.98 11.31 21.14
N ARG A 135 22.74 10.22 21.01
CA ARG A 135 22.37 9.09 20.15
C ARG A 135 21.01 8.51 20.56
N VAL A 136 20.77 8.23 21.84
CA VAL A 136 19.49 7.72 22.35
C VAL A 136 18.35 8.74 22.14
N ALA A 137 18.61 10.04 22.29
CA ALA A 137 17.62 11.09 22.07
C ALA A 137 17.16 11.14 20.61
N LEU A 138 18.06 10.93 19.65
CA LEU A 138 17.76 10.95 18.21
C LEU A 138 17.07 9.67 17.73
N ILE A 139 17.61 8.49 18.04
CA ILE A 139 17.14 7.20 17.48
C ILE A 139 16.37 6.32 18.48
N GLY A 140 16.16 6.79 19.70
CA GLY A 140 15.35 6.11 20.72
C GLY A 140 15.91 4.74 21.10
N ASN A 141 15.01 3.76 21.24
CA ASN A 141 15.37 2.38 21.65
C ASN A 141 16.33 1.68 20.67
N ALA A 142 16.43 2.14 19.41
CA ALA A 142 17.39 1.59 18.45
C ALA A 142 18.86 1.81 18.85
N ALA A 143 19.14 2.75 19.78
CA ALA A 143 20.49 3.03 20.27
C ALA A 143 21.10 1.88 21.08
N PHE A 144 20.30 1.02 21.70
CA PHE A 144 20.75 -0.06 22.59
C PHE A 144 21.12 -1.35 21.85
N GLY A 145 21.07 -1.34 20.52
CA GLY A 145 21.21 -2.52 19.69
C GLY A 145 19.92 -3.33 19.67
N THR A 146 19.56 -3.85 18.51
CA THR A 146 18.48 -4.82 18.41
C THR A 146 19.02 -6.17 18.91
N GLY A 147 18.28 -6.87 19.77
CA GLY A 147 18.60 -8.28 20.11
C GLY A 147 18.44 -9.25 18.93
N ALA A 148 18.25 -8.74 17.72
CA ALA A 148 18.13 -9.51 16.50
C ALA A 148 19.53 -9.96 16.06
N PRO A 149 19.68 -11.22 15.62
CA PRO A 149 20.97 -11.74 15.21
C PRO A 149 21.49 -10.98 13.99
N ARG A 150 22.81 -10.75 13.95
CA ARG A 150 23.44 -9.91 12.94
C ARG A 150 23.39 -10.61 11.58
N ARG A 151 22.83 -9.95 10.56
CA ARG A 151 22.84 -10.45 9.18
C ARG A 151 24.24 -10.37 8.60
N ILE A 152 24.60 -11.39 7.83
CA ILE A 152 25.89 -11.55 7.17
C ILE A 152 25.65 -11.59 5.65
N SER A 153 26.44 -10.82 4.90
CA SER A 153 26.41 -10.77 3.43
C SER A 153 27.75 -11.20 2.81
N GLY A 154 27.75 -11.47 1.50
CA GLY A 154 28.95 -11.81 0.73
C GLY A 154 29.47 -13.22 1.02
N ARG A 155 30.81 -13.41 0.97
CA ARG A 155 31.44 -14.75 1.05
C ARG A 155 31.08 -15.57 2.31
N ARG A 156 30.61 -14.91 3.37
CA ARG A 156 30.21 -15.56 4.64
C ARG A 156 28.71 -15.88 4.71
N ALA A 157 27.91 -15.51 3.71
CA ALA A 157 26.47 -15.72 3.67
C ALA A 157 26.11 -17.13 3.15
N LEU A 158 26.51 -18.16 3.90
CA LEU A 158 26.39 -19.57 3.50
C LEU A 158 24.95 -20.04 3.19
N HIS A 159 23.94 -19.37 3.75
CA HIS A 159 22.54 -19.76 3.67
C HIS A 159 21.66 -18.78 2.87
N GLY A 160 22.30 -17.90 2.10
CA GLY A 160 21.63 -16.83 1.36
C GLY A 160 21.88 -15.44 1.96
N GLU A 161 21.65 -14.44 1.12
CA GLU A 161 21.92 -13.03 1.40
C GLU A 161 20.70 -12.13 1.13
N ALA A 162 19.49 -12.69 1.23
CA ALA A 162 18.28 -11.90 1.08
C ALA A 162 18.28 -10.72 2.06
N ASP A 163 17.94 -9.53 1.54
CA ASP A 163 17.77 -8.32 2.33
C ASP A 163 16.61 -7.48 1.79
N TRP A 164 16.20 -6.48 2.54
CA TRP A 164 15.18 -5.53 2.10
C TRP A 164 15.77 -4.50 1.12
N MET A 165 14.97 -4.11 0.13
CA MET A 165 15.28 -2.99 -0.76
C MET A 165 15.55 -1.72 0.07
N GLY A 166 16.61 -1.00 -0.27
CA GLY A 166 16.93 0.28 0.35
C GLY A 166 15.94 1.37 -0.06
N MET A 167 15.66 2.35 0.80
CA MET A 167 14.70 3.41 0.45
C MET A 167 15.20 4.31 -0.70
N THR A 168 16.50 4.52 -0.83
CA THR A 168 17.11 5.22 -1.97
C THR A 168 16.86 4.47 -3.28
N GLU A 169 17.01 3.15 -3.27
CA GLU A 169 16.73 2.27 -4.41
C GLU A 169 15.24 2.26 -4.74
N ALA A 170 14.37 2.17 -3.73
CA ALA A 170 12.93 2.23 -3.90
C ALA A 170 12.46 3.56 -4.53
N THR A 171 13.03 4.68 -4.08
CA THR A 171 12.71 6.01 -4.61
C THR A 171 13.23 6.17 -6.05
N ALA A 172 14.38 5.58 -6.38
CA ALA A 172 14.88 5.55 -7.75
C ALA A 172 14.01 4.68 -8.68
N LEU A 173 13.47 3.58 -8.16
CA LEU A 173 12.62 2.65 -8.93
C LEU A 173 11.20 3.20 -9.16
N PHE A 174 10.61 3.84 -8.15
CA PHE A 174 9.20 4.25 -8.18
C PHE A 174 8.99 5.76 -8.25
N GLY A 175 9.99 6.62 -8.12
CA GLY A 175 9.79 8.07 -8.15
C GLY A 175 8.75 8.61 -7.15
N GLU A 176 8.50 9.92 -7.17
CA GLU A 176 7.62 10.60 -6.20
C GLU A 176 6.34 11.18 -6.82
N ALA A 177 6.29 11.36 -8.14
CA ALA A 177 5.25 12.12 -8.82
C ALA A 177 4.70 11.38 -10.05
N GLY A 178 3.37 11.42 -10.20
CA GLY A 178 2.64 10.81 -11.31
C GLY A 178 2.60 9.28 -11.24
N GLY A 179 1.47 8.69 -11.59
CA GLY A 179 1.33 7.23 -11.69
C GLY A 179 0.54 6.57 -10.56
N ILE A 180 0.73 5.26 -10.43
CA ILE A 180 0.07 4.40 -9.45
C ILE A 180 0.77 4.53 -8.10
N VAL A 181 0.03 4.96 -7.08
CA VAL A 181 0.60 5.13 -5.73
C VAL A 181 0.76 3.76 -5.08
N ILE A 182 2.00 3.31 -4.92
CA ILE A 182 2.33 2.06 -4.23
C ILE A 182 2.34 2.27 -2.73
N GLY A 183 2.98 3.34 -2.25
CA GLY A 183 3.16 3.56 -0.82
C GLY A 183 3.97 4.81 -0.51
N GLU A 184 4.62 4.80 0.65
CA GLU A 184 5.46 5.89 1.14
C GLU A 184 6.89 5.40 1.40
N ALA A 185 7.88 6.22 1.06
CA ALA A 185 9.31 5.92 1.08
C ALA A 185 9.90 5.91 2.50
N TYR A 186 9.33 5.14 3.42
CA TYR A 186 9.86 4.95 4.77
C TYR A 186 9.56 3.56 5.34
N ARG A 187 10.34 3.18 6.36
CA ARG A 187 10.23 1.89 7.07
C ARG A 187 9.39 2.05 8.33
N VAL A 188 8.15 1.54 8.31
CA VAL A 188 7.23 1.61 9.47
C VAL A 188 7.81 0.87 10.67
N ASP A 189 8.38 -0.31 10.46
CA ASP A 189 9.02 -1.12 11.51
C ASP A 189 10.25 -0.48 12.16
N ARG A 190 10.86 0.52 11.53
CA ARG A 190 11.98 1.29 12.09
C ARG A 190 11.53 2.62 12.70
N ASP A 191 10.25 2.94 12.63
CA ASP A 191 9.72 4.18 13.18
C ASP A 191 9.61 4.11 14.71
N HIS A 192 9.75 5.26 15.37
CA HIS A 192 9.64 5.36 16.84
C HIS A 192 8.28 4.90 17.37
N HIS A 193 7.23 5.03 16.56
CA HIS A 193 5.88 4.58 16.87
C HIS A 193 5.62 3.10 16.54
N ALA A 194 6.57 2.36 15.96
CA ALA A 194 6.38 0.98 15.51
C ALA A 194 5.88 0.03 16.62
N SER A 195 6.21 0.31 17.88
CA SER A 195 5.77 -0.46 19.04
C SER A 195 4.27 -0.32 19.37
N ARG A 196 3.58 0.65 18.77
CA ARG A 196 2.14 0.88 18.91
C ARG A 196 1.42 0.35 17.68
N GLY A 197 0.25 -0.26 17.86
CA GLY A 197 -0.64 -0.59 16.74
C GLY A 197 -1.16 0.70 16.07
N PHE A 198 -1.31 0.66 14.75
CA PHE A 198 -1.90 1.76 13.98
C PHE A 198 -3.39 1.91 14.28
N ARG A 199 -3.87 3.16 14.42
CA ARG A 199 -5.28 3.52 14.59
C ARG A 199 -5.62 4.75 13.75
N ALA A 200 -6.65 4.63 12.93
CA ALA A 200 -7.08 5.72 12.04
C ALA A 200 -7.59 6.95 12.80
N ASP A 201 -8.19 6.75 13.98
CA ASP A 201 -8.75 7.79 14.84
C ASP A 201 -7.73 8.44 15.79
N ASP A 202 -6.47 8.01 15.74
CA ASP A 202 -5.43 8.51 16.65
C ASP A 202 -4.16 8.91 15.89
N GLU A 203 -4.00 10.22 15.66
CA GLU A 203 -2.85 10.79 14.96
C GLU A 203 -1.51 10.45 15.63
N ALA A 204 -1.48 10.25 16.95
CA ALA A 204 -0.26 9.88 17.67
C ALA A 204 0.16 8.42 17.41
N SER A 205 -0.65 7.63 16.70
CA SER A 205 -0.30 6.27 16.24
C SER A 205 0.32 6.24 14.84
N TRP A 206 0.23 7.34 14.08
CA TRP A 206 0.60 7.39 12.66
C TRP A 206 2.12 7.40 12.46
N GLY A 207 2.86 8.07 13.35
CA GLY A 207 4.30 8.24 13.18
C GLY A 207 4.65 9.08 11.95
N GLN A 208 5.62 8.64 11.16
CA GLN A 208 6.13 9.42 10.01
C GLN A 208 5.22 9.38 8.78
N GLY A 209 4.37 8.36 8.64
CA GLY A 209 3.58 8.24 7.41
C GLY A 209 2.54 9.34 7.31
N GLY A 210 2.27 9.78 6.09
CA GLY A 210 1.64 11.05 5.80
C GLY A 210 2.61 12.17 5.43
N ARG A 211 3.89 12.06 5.86
CA ARG A 211 4.94 13.07 5.63
C ARG A 211 6.08 12.57 4.74
N ALA A 212 6.27 11.26 4.68
CA ALA A 212 7.28 10.66 3.81
C ALA A 212 6.91 10.86 2.33
N PRO A 213 7.90 10.95 1.43
CA PRO A 213 7.66 10.99 -0.01
C PRO A 213 6.86 9.77 -0.48
N LEU A 214 6.08 9.93 -1.56
CA LEU A 214 5.36 8.83 -2.17
C LEU A 214 6.29 7.94 -3.00
N LEU A 215 5.88 6.71 -3.21
CA LEU A 215 6.42 5.78 -4.21
C LEU A 215 5.35 5.59 -5.29
N CYS A 216 5.59 6.09 -6.50
CA CYS A 216 4.58 6.22 -7.55
C CYS A 216 4.96 5.49 -8.85
N PHE A 217 4.48 4.27 -9.06
CA PHE A 217 4.78 3.53 -10.27
C PHE A 217 4.14 4.13 -11.53
N ASP A 218 4.97 4.62 -12.44
CA ASP A 218 4.60 5.29 -13.68
C ASP A 218 4.23 4.33 -14.85
N GLY A 219 4.35 3.01 -14.64
CA GLY A 219 4.11 2.01 -15.68
C GLY A 219 5.23 1.88 -16.71
N SER A 220 6.43 2.41 -16.42
CA SER A 220 7.58 2.41 -17.33
C SER A 220 8.19 1.02 -17.57
N PHE A 221 8.20 0.16 -16.55
CA PHE A 221 8.81 -1.17 -16.61
C PHE A 221 7.79 -2.32 -16.47
N GLY A 222 8.26 -3.55 -16.72
CA GLY A 222 7.46 -4.76 -16.59
C GLY A 222 6.28 -4.80 -17.56
N SER A 223 5.15 -5.35 -17.12
CA SER A 223 3.87 -5.33 -17.84
C SER A 223 3.10 -4.02 -17.70
N SER A 224 3.58 -3.06 -16.91
CA SER A 224 2.83 -1.92 -16.35
C SER A 224 1.71 -2.29 -15.36
N HIS A 225 1.37 -3.56 -15.17
CA HIS A 225 0.26 -3.97 -14.30
C HIS A 225 0.67 -4.12 -12.83
N GLY A 226 -0.27 -3.89 -11.93
CA GLY A 226 -0.10 -4.04 -10.48
C GLY A 226 -1.21 -4.87 -9.84
N ILE A 227 -0.86 -5.64 -8.81
CA ILE A 227 -1.82 -6.35 -7.98
C ILE A 227 -1.59 -5.97 -6.52
N ALA A 228 -2.66 -5.59 -5.82
CA ALA A 228 -2.60 -5.33 -4.38
C ALA A 228 -3.53 -6.28 -3.62
N PHE A 229 -2.95 -6.98 -2.65
CA PHE A 229 -3.67 -7.81 -1.69
C PHE A 229 -3.71 -7.08 -0.35
N ALA A 230 -4.91 -6.84 0.17
CA ALA A 230 -5.06 -6.38 1.54
C ALA A 230 -6.27 -7.02 2.23
N GLY A 231 -6.12 -7.50 3.46
CA GLY A 231 -7.26 -8.04 4.20
C GLY A 231 -8.40 -7.04 4.41
N SER A 232 -9.56 -7.52 4.87
CA SER A 232 -10.66 -6.65 5.29
C SER A 232 -10.21 -5.66 6.37
N GLY A 233 -10.65 -4.40 6.28
CA GLY A 233 -10.17 -3.32 7.13
C GLY A 233 -8.71 -2.89 6.85
N GLY A 234 -8.05 -3.48 5.85
CA GLY A 234 -6.68 -3.18 5.46
C GLY A 234 -6.55 -1.94 4.59
N PHE A 235 -7.43 -0.93 4.70
CA PHE A 235 -7.31 0.37 4.02
C PHE A 235 -7.02 0.32 2.51
N LYS A 236 -7.50 -0.68 1.77
CA LYS A 236 -7.26 -0.83 0.32
C LYS A 236 -7.65 0.43 -0.46
N THR A 237 -8.92 0.81 -0.34
CA THR A 237 -9.50 1.94 -1.04
C THR A 237 -8.83 3.24 -0.59
N THR A 238 -8.58 3.37 0.71
CA THR A 238 -7.98 4.55 1.34
C THR A 238 -6.49 4.76 1.03
N SER A 239 -5.72 3.69 0.80
CA SER A 239 -4.26 3.79 0.69
C SER A 239 -3.69 3.48 -0.69
N VAL A 240 -4.47 2.88 -1.59
CA VAL A 240 -4.04 2.54 -2.94
C VAL A 240 -4.97 3.18 -3.95
N VAL A 241 -6.28 2.93 -3.82
CA VAL A 241 -7.27 3.35 -4.82
C VAL A 241 -7.42 4.86 -4.91
N ILE A 242 -7.83 5.52 -3.81
CA ILE A 242 -8.02 6.97 -3.77
C ILE A 242 -6.71 7.71 -4.09
N PRO A 243 -5.57 7.39 -3.43
CA PRO A 243 -4.28 8.00 -3.79
C PRO A 243 -3.93 7.88 -5.28
N THR A 244 -4.14 6.71 -5.88
CA THR A 244 -3.90 6.51 -7.31
C THR A 244 -4.87 7.31 -8.17
N ALA A 245 -6.16 7.32 -7.82
CA ALA A 245 -7.17 8.11 -8.52
C ALA A 245 -6.90 9.63 -8.46
N LEU A 246 -6.19 10.11 -7.43
CA LEU A 246 -5.76 11.50 -7.34
C LEU A 246 -4.46 11.80 -8.11
N ARG A 247 -3.57 10.80 -8.30
CA ARG A 247 -2.22 11.02 -8.86
C ARG A 247 -2.06 10.57 -10.31
N TRP A 248 -2.93 9.69 -10.79
CA TRP A 248 -2.88 9.20 -12.17
C TRP A 248 -3.16 10.33 -13.16
N GLY A 249 -2.29 10.55 -14.14
CA GLY A 249 -2.43 11.65 -15.10
C GLY A 249 -3.25 11.33 -16.36
N GLY A 250 -3.41 10.05 -16.70
CA GLY A 250 -4.08 9.61 -17.92
C GLY A 250 -5.56 9.27 -17.73
N THR A 251 -6.12 8.54 -18.70
CA THR A 251 -7.48 7.96 -18.60
C THR A 251 -7.58 7.04 -17.40
N LEU A 252 -8.64 7.22 -16.63
CA LEU A 252 -8.95 6.42 -15.46
C LEU A 252 -10.33 5.77 -15.59
N VAL A 253 -10.38 4.45 -15.51
CA VAL A 253 -11.62 3.66 -15.38
C VAL A 253 -11.59 2.98 -14.02
N VAL A 254 -12.53 3.32 -13.14
CA VAL A 254 -12.57 2.83 -11.75
C VAL A 254 -13.78 1.95 -11.53
N LEU A 255 -13.61 0.73 -11.03
CA LEU A 255 -14.68 -0.01 -10.36
C LEU A 255 -14.73 0.43 -8.89
N ASP A 256 -15.84 1.05 -8.47
CA ASP A 256 -16.02 1.60 -7.12
C ASP A 256 -17.32 1.07 -6.48
N PRO A 257 -17.29 -0.13 -5.88
CA PRO A 257 -18.48 -0.69 -5.24
C PRO A 257 -18.94 0.05 -3.99
N SER A 258 -18.09 0.93 -3.44
CA SER A 258 -18.36 1.70 -2.23
C SER A 258 -18.97 3.07 -2.51
N GLY A 259 -18.71 3.63 -3.69
CA GLY A 259 -18.96 5.03 -4.03
C GLY A 259 -17.98 6.02 -3.40
N ASP A 260 -17.05 5.57 -2.54
CA ASP A 260 -16.12 6.44 -1.81
C ASP A 260 -15.04 7.05 -2.70
N VAL A 261 -14.68 6.38 -3.80
CA VAL A 261 -13.60 6.84 -4.69
C VAL A 261 -14.12 8.00 -5.54
N ALA A 262 -15.28 7.80 -6.17
CA ALA A 262 -15.96 8.84 -6.95
C ALA A 262 -16.21 10.08 -6.08
N ALA A 263 -16.75 9.91 -4.87
CA ALA A 263 -17.04 11.01 -3.94
C ALA A 263 -15.82 11.86 -3.56
N ARG A 264 -14.59 11.33 -3.69
CA ARG A 264 -13.34 11.98 -3.25
C ARG A 264 -12.43 12.43 -4.37
N ALA A 265 -12.52 11.81 -5.56
CA ALA A 265 -11.59 12.05 -6.65
C ALA A 265 -12.17 12.92 -7.77
N LEU A 266 -13.48 12.88 -8.03
CA LEU A 266 -14.10 13.50 -9.21
C LEU A 266 -13.75 14.97 -9.39
N ASP A 267 -13.96 15.78 -8.36
CA ASP A 267 -13.78 17.23 -8.43
C ASP A 267 -12.32 17.58 -8.75
N TYR A 268 -11.37 16.96 -8.05
CA TYR A 268 -9.95 17.15 -8.32
C TYR A 268 -9.55 16.69 -9.73
N ARG A 269 -10.14 15.60 -10.24
CA ARG A 269 -9.89 15.16 -11.61
C ARG A 269 -10.44 16.16 -12.63
N ASN A 270 -11.60 16.76 -12.38
CA ASN A 270 -12.14 17.84 -13.23
C ASN A 270 -11.26 19.10 -13.18
N GLU A 271 -10.72 19.47 -12.02
CA GLU A 271 -9.75 20.57 -11.88
C GLU A 271 -8.45 20.31 -12.67
N MET A 272 -8.04 19.05 -12.81
CA MET A 272 -6.94 18.64 -13.69
C MET A 272 -7.30 18.68 -15.20
N GLY A 273 -8.48 19.15 -15.56
CA GLY A 273 -8.97 19.23 -16.94
C GLY A 273 -9.48 17.91 -17.52
N ARG A 274 -9.71 16.88 -16.69
CA ARG A 274 -10.32 15.62 -17.12
C ARG A 274 -11.84 15.78 -17.20
N GLN A 275 -12.51 15.12 -18.14
CA GLN A 275 -13.96 15.04 -18.10
C GLN A 275 -14.39 13.77 -17.38
N THR A 276 -14.97 13.88 -16.18
CA THR A 276 -15.41 12.70 -15.42
C THR A 276 -16.87 12.32 -15.69
N VAL A 277 -17.20 11.03 -15.65
CA VAL A 277 -18.58 10.52 -15.60
C VAL A 277 -18.69 9.42 -14.55
N VAL A 278 -19.82 9.38 -13.84
CA VAL A 278 -20.15 8.32 -12.89
C VAL A 278 -21.30 7.49 -13.45
N LEU A 279 -21.05 6.21 -13.70
CA LEU A 279 -22.08 5.24 -14.04
C LEU A 279 -22.68 4.69 -12.74
N ASP A 280 -23.88 5.15 -12.40
CA ASP A 280 -24.60 4.77 -11.19
C ASP A 280 -26.04 4.42 -11.56
N PRO A 281 -26.56 3.24 -11.18
CA PRO A 281 -27.96 2.89 -11.39
C PRO A 281 -28.98 3.87 -10.79
N ARG A 282 -28.57 4.75 -9.88
CA ARG A 282 -29.42 5.82 -9.34
C ARG A 282 -29.53 7.02 -10.28
N HIS A 283 -28.62 7.15 -11.24
CA HIS A 283 -28.51 8.24 -12.22
C HIS A 283 -28.36 7.65 -13.64
N PRO A 284 -29.40 6.98 -14.16
CA PRO A 284 -29.33 6.18 -15.38
C PRO A 284 -29.02 6.97 -16.66
N GLU A 285 -29.24 8.28 -16.66
CA GLU A 285 -28.97 9.19 -17.78
C GLU A 285 -27.49 9.31 -18.16
N THR A 286 -26.59 8.85 -17.29
CA THR A 286 -25.13 8.88 -17.46
C THR A 286 -24.59 7.77 -18.36
N GLY A 287 -25.44 6.83 -18.76
CA GLY A 287 -25.07 5.65 -19.52
C GLY A 287 -24.54 5.91 -20.94
N PHE A 288 -23.87 4.90 -21.49
CA PHE A 288 -23.33 4.88 -22.84
C PHE A 288 -23.80 3.63 -23.59
N ASN A 289 -23.59 3.57 -24.89
CA ASN A 289 -23.90 2.37 -25.67
C ASN A 289 -22.70 1.42 -25.64
N ALA A 290 -22.83 0.31 -24.92
CA ALA A 290 -21.78 -0.70 -24.79
C ALA A 290 -21.47 -1.46 -26.10
N LEU A 291 -22.19 -1.19 -27.18
CA LEU A 291 -21.99 -1.77 -28.52
C LEU A 291 -21.34 -0.79 -29.52
N ASP A 292 -21.12 0.48 -29.15
CA ASP A 292 -20.68 1.55 -30.09
C ASP A 292 -19.26 1.35 -30.69
N TRP A 293 -18.47 0.46 -30.11
CA TRP A 293 -17.09 0.15 -30.51
C TRP A 293 -16.99 -1.04 -31.48
N ILE A 294 -18.07 -1.80 -31.68
CA ILE A 294 -18.08 -3.05 -32.46
C ILE A 294 -17.63 -2.82 -33.91
N GLY A 295 -16.61 -3.57 -34.35
CA GLY A 295 -16.05 -3.55 -35.70
C GLY A 295 -15.26 -2.30 -36.03
N ARG A 296 -14.80 -1.56 -35.02
CA ARG A 296 -14.00 -0.35 -35.21
C ARG A 296 -12.51 -0.66 -35.04
N PHE A 297 -11.69 0.09 -35.76
CA PHE A 297 -10.23 0.20 -35.60
C PHE A 297 -9.36 -1.06 -35.80
N GLY A 298 -9.92 -2.20 -36.22
CA GLY A 298 -9.09 -3.33 -36.66
C GLY A 298 -9.67 -4.71 -36.39
N ASN A 299 -10.62 -4.83 -35.47
CA ASN A 299 -11.28 -6.11 -35.19
C ASN A 299 -12.50 -6.36 -36.08
N THR A 300 -12.87 -7.63 -36.25
CA THR A 300 -14.10 -8.00 -36.96
C THR A 300 -15.32 -7.77 -36.06
N LYS A 301 -16.45 -7.37 -36.65
CA LYS A 301 -17.69 -7.17 -35.88
C LYS A 301 -18.10 -8.46 -35.18
N GLU A 302 -17.89 -9.59 -35.85
CA GLU A 302 -18.23 -10.94 -35.41
C GLU A 302 -17.51 -11.32 -34.11
N GLU A 303 -16.20 -11.10 -34.01
CA GLU A 303 -15.42 -11.38 -32.81
C GLU A 303 -15.77 -10.46 -31.63
N ASP A 304 -16.05 -9.19 -31.93
CA ASP A 304 -16.49 -8.21 -30.94
C ASP A 304 -17.85 -8.59 -30.34
N ILE A 305 -18.80 -9.02 -31.17
CA ILE A 305 -20.12 -9.49 -30.75
C ILE A 305 -20.00 -10.71 -29.83
N ALA A 306 -19.19 -11.69 -30.22
CA ALA A 306 -18.94 -12.88 -29.39
C ALA A 306 -18.32 -12.50 -28.02
N SER A 307 -17.46 -11.48 -27.99
CA SER A 307 -16.87 -10.95 -26.76
C SER A 307 -17.93 -10.35 -25.83
N VAL A 308 -18.84 -9.52 -26.36
CA VAL A 308 -19.95 -8.94 -25.57
C VAL A 308 -20.82 -10.03 -24.96
N ALA A 309 -21.21 -11.03 -25.75
CA ALA A 309 -22.03 -12.14 -25.29
C ALA A 309 -21.35 -12.89 -24.12
N SER A 310 -20.02 -13.10 -24.20
CA SER A 310 -19.27 -13.79 -23.15
C SER A 310 -19.19 -13.02 -21.82
N TRP A 311 -19.32 -11.69 -21.85
CA TRP A 311 -19.33 -10.87 -20.63
C TRP A 311 -20.67 -10.92 -19.91
N ILE A 312 -21.77 -11.08 -20.66
CA ILE A 312 -23.11 -11.24 -20.12
C ILE A 312 -23.27 -12.64 -19.51
N MET A 313 -22.88 -13.68 -20.24
CA MET A 313 -23.03 -15.09 -19.83
C MET A 313 -21.86 -15.52 -18.94
N SER A 314 -22.04 -15.67 -17.64
CA SER A 314 -20.89 -15.80 -16.73
C SER A 314 -20.07 -17.09 -16.85
N ASP A 315 -18.81 -16.98 -17.34
CA ASP A 315 -17.61 -17.76 -16.98
C ASP A 315 -17.60 -18.34 -15.56
N ASN A 316 -18.36 -19.40 -15.25
CA ASN A 316 -18.11 -20.14 -14.02
C ASN A 316 -16.90 -21.04 -14.23
N GLY A 317 -15.74 -20.67 -13.67
CA GLY A 317 -14.53 -21.49 -13.67
C GLY A 317 -14.61 -22.78 -12.84
N ARG A 318 -15.81 -23.14 -12.33
CA ARG A 318 -16.09 -24.43 -11.69
C ARG A 318 -16.79 -25.31 -12.69
N ALA A 319 -16.33 -26.55 -12.83
CA ALA A 319 -17.01 -27.59 -13.59
C ALA A 319 -18.42 -27.79 -13.02
N THR A 320 -19.42 -27.20 -13.67
CA THR A 320 -20.82 -27.55 -13.49
C THR A 320 -21.09 -28.88 -14.21
N GLY A 321 -22.24 -29.51 -13.94
CA GLY A 321 -22.57 -30.76 -14.62
C GLY A 321 -22.61 -30.55 -16.14
N VAL A 322 -22.23 -31.57 -16.92
CA VAL A 322 -22.14 -31.53 -18.40
C VAL A 322 -23.40 -30.94 -19.05
N ARG A 323 -24.58 -31.19 -18.47
CA ARG A 323 -25.86 -30.68 -18.96
C ARG A 323 -26.00 -29.16 -18.79
N ASP A 324 -25.59 -28.63 -17.65
CA ASP A 324 -25.70 -27.19 -17.36
C ASP A 324 -24.69 -26.42 -18.22
N ASP A 325 -23.51 -26.99 -18.46
CA ASP A 325 -22.50 -26.46 -19.38
C ASP A 325 -23.05 -26.37 -20.81
N PHE A 326 -23.75 -27.41 -21.27
CA PHE A 326 -24.39 -27.42 -22.60
C PHE A 326 -25.42 -26.30 -22.76
N PHE A 327 -26.36 -26.15 -21.82
CA PHE A 327 -27.37 -25.09 -21.90
C PHE A 327 -26.75 -23.70 -21.79
N ARG A 328 -25.62 -23.56 -21.08
CA ARG A 328 -24.89 -22.30 -20.96
C ARG A 328 -24.14 -21.95 -22.24
N SER A 329 -23.41 -22.88 -22.84
CA SER A 329 -22.72 -22.65 -24.11
C SER A 329 -23.71 -22.34 -25.23
N THR A 330 -24.84 -23.03 -25.24
CA THR A 330 -25.88 -22.85 -26.27
C THR A 330 -26.66 -21.54 -26.04
N GLY A 331 -26.89 -21.15 -24.78
CA GLY A 331 -27.45 -19.84 -24.44
C GLY A 331 -26.53 -18.68 -24.85
N LEU A 332 -25.22 -18.84 -24.71
CA LEU A 332 -24.22 -17.90 -25.22
C LEU A 332 -24.30 -17.76 -26.75
N GLN A 333 -24.47 -18.86 -27.47
CA GLN A 333 -24.65 -18.84 -28.93
C GLN A 333 -25.95 -18.11 -29.32
N LEU A 334 -27.06 -18.34 -28.60
CA LEU A 334 -28.32 -17.65 -28.84
C LEU A 334 -28.15 -16.15 -28.63
N LEU A 335 -27.53 -15.74 -27.52
CA LEU A 335 -27.26 -14.33 -27.24
C LEU A 335 -26.35 -13.70 -28.30
N THR A 336 -25.30 -14.42 -28.75
CA THR A 336 -24.41 -14.00 -29.83
C THR A 336 -25.21 -13.74 -31.12
N ALA A 337 -26.11 -14.67 -31.47
CA ALA A 337 -26.98 -14.54 -32.64
C ALA A 337 -27.89 -13.30 -32.54
N MET A 338 -28.48 -13.06 -31.37
CA MET A 338 -29.36 -11.90 -31.15
C MET A 338 -28.62 -10.56 -31.19
N ILE A 339 -27.41 -10.48 -30.62
CA ILE A 339 -26.56 -9.28 -30.74
C ILE A 339 -26.14 -9.09 -32.20
N ALA A 340 -25.81 -10.17 -32.91
CA ALA A 340 -25.43 -10.11 -34.32
C ALA A 340 -26.59 -9.67 -35.22
N ASP A 341 -27.81 -10.12 -34.98
CA ASP A 341 -28.99 -9.60 -35.69
C ASP A 341 -29.12 -8.09 -35.49
N VAL A 342 -29.08 -7.62 -34.24
CA VAL A 342 -29.19 -6.19 -33.92
C VAL A 342 -28.09 -5.37 -34.61
N CYS A 343 -26.85 -5.85 -34.65
CA CYS A 343 -25.71 -5.07 -35.17
C CYS A 343 -25.49 -5.22 -36.69
N LEU A 344 -25.87 -6.37 -37.29
CA LEU A 344 -25.41 -6.77 -38.64
C LEU A 344 -26.53 -7.09 -39.62
N SER A 345 -27.77 -7.32 -39.19
CA SER A 345 -28.83 -7.71 -40.14
C SER A 345 -29.33 -6.56 -41.02
N GLY A 346 -28.98 -5.32 -40.68
CA GLY A 346 -29.43 -4.11 -41.37
C GLY A 346 -30.88 -3.71 -41.05
N ARG A 347 -31.56 -4.47 -40.19
CA ARG A 347 -32.96 -4.22 -39.79
C ARG A 347 -33.09 -3.18 -38.67
N THR A 348 -32.06 -3.08 -37.82
CA THR A 348 -32.04 -2.16 -36.69
C THR A 348 -31.27 -0.89 -37.06
N LEU A 349 -31.94 0.26 -36.95
CA LEU A 349 -31.30 1.57 -37.10
C LEU A 349 -30.12 1.71 -36.13
N GLU A 350 -29.01 2.31 -36.57
CA GLU A 350 -27.77 2.43 -35.77
C GLU A 350 -28.01 2.97 -34.35
N LYS A 351 -28.84 4.00 -34.20
CA LYS A 351 -29.20 4.59 -32.90
C LYS A 351 -29.89 3.62 -31.92
N ASN A 352 -30.49 2.55 -32.45
CA ASN A 352 -31.21 1.53 -31.69
C ASN A 352 -30.39 0.24 -31.55
N GLN A 353 -29.14 0.19 -32.03
CA GLN A 353 -28.24 -0.95 -31.87
C GLN A 353 -27.68 -0.96 -30.45
N THR A 354 -28.51 -1.40 -29.50
CA THR A 354 -28.23 -1.37 -28.06
C THR A 354 -28.56 -2.71 -27.41
N LEU A 355 -27.97 -2.97 -26.24
CA LEU A 355 -28.29 -4.16 -25.46
C LEU A 355 -29.75 -4.18 -24.97
N ARG A 356 -30.39 -3.02 -24.82
CA ARG A 356 -31.82 -2.94 -24.52
C ARG A 356 -32.67 -3.48 -25.67
N THR A 357 -32.32 -3.17 -26.92
CA THR A 357 -32.99 -3.73 -28.10
C THR A 357 -32.75 -5.24 -28.20
N VAL A 358 -31.52 -5.71 -27.95
CA VAL A 358 -31.21 -7.15 -27.88
C VAL A 358 -32.09 -7.83 -26.83
N ARG A 359 -32.22 -7.24 -25.64
CA ARG A 359 -33.07 -7.78 -24.58
C ARG A 359 -34.54 -7.81 -24.98
N ALA A 360 -35.05 -6.76 -25.61
CA ALA A 360 -36.43 -6.68 -26.06
C ALA A 360 -36.76 -7.80 -27.06
N ASN A 361 -35.89 -8.01 -28.07
CA ASN A 361 -36.05 -9.08 -29.05
C ASN A 361 -35.93 -10.46 -28.39
N LEU A 362 -34.97 -10.64 -27.47
CA LEU A 362 -34.80 -11.92 -26.76
C LEU A 362 -35.93 -12.20 -25.77
N ALA A 363 -36.67 -11.20 -25.30
CA ALA A 363 -37.77 -11.35 -24.34
C ALA A 363 -39.11 -11.75 -24.98
N GLU A 364 -39.17 -11.83 -26.31
CA GLU A 364 -40.37 -12.27 -27.03
C GLU A 364 -40.82 -13.66 -26.54
N PRO A 365 -42.13 -13.95 -26.50
CA PRO A 365 -42.64 -15.28 -26.21
C PRO A 365 -41.91 -16.35 -27.04
N GLU A 366 -41.72 -17.54 -26.48
CA GLU A 366 -40.85 -18.57 -27.07
C GLU A 366 -41.20 -18.89 -28.53
N GLU A 367 -42.49 -19.02 -28.84
CA GLU A 367 -42.98 -19.25 -30.21
C GLU A 367 -42.66 -18.07 -31.15
N GLU A 368 -42.90 -16.83 -30.71
CA GLU A 368 -42.57 -15.63 -31.49
C GLU A 368 -41.06 -15.49 -31.72
N LEU A 369 -40.24 -15.81 -30.71
CA LEU A 369 -38.80 -15.81 -30.85
C LEU A 369 -38.33 -16.87 -31.87
N ARG A 370 -38.95 -18.06 -31.88
CA ARG A 370 -38.65 -19.09 -32.88
C ARG A 370 -39.00 -18.62 -34.29
N GLU A 371 -40.18 -18.01 -34.47
CA GLU A 371 -40.57 -17.40 -35.75
C GLU A 371 -39.60 -16.30 -36.16
N ARG A 372 -39.15 -15.47 -35.22
CA ARG A 372 -38.12 -14.45 -35.47
C ARG A 372 -36.81 -15.06 -35.94
N LEU A 373 -36.33 -16.12 -35.27
CA LEU A 373 -35.10 -16.81 -35.65
C LEU A 373 -35.23 -17.43 -37.05
N GLN A 374 -36.38 -18.02 -37.38
CA GLN A 374 -36.67 -18.51 -38.73
C GLN A 374 -36.61 -17.37 -39.75
N ASP A 375 -37.27 -16.24 -39.49
CA ASP A 375 -37.24 -15.08 -40.39
C ASP A 375 -35.83 -14.48 -40.54
N ILE A 376 -35.03 -14.43 -39.47
CA ILE A 376 -33.63 -14.01 -39.53
C ILE A 376 -32.82 -14.96 -40.41
N TYR A 377 -33.02 -16.27 -40.28
CA TYR A 377 -32.35 -17.27 -41.09
C TYR A 377 -32.69 -17.11 -42.59
N ASP A 378 -33.97 -16.89 -42.92
CA ASP A 378 -34.42 -16.80 -44.31
C ASP A 378 -34.04 -15.46 -44.97
N ASN A 379 -34.09 -14.35 -44.23
CA ASN A 379 -34.06 -13.00 -44.81
C ASN A 379 -32.86 -12.13 -44.40
N SER A 380 -31.98 -12.56 -43.48
CA SER A 380 -30.80 -11.75 -43.10
C SER A 380 -29.79 -11.65 -44.24
N ALA A 381 -29.27 -10.45 -44.50
CA ALA A 381 -28.21 -10.23 -45.48
C ALA A 381 -26.83 -10.75 -45.01
N SER A 382 -26.62 -10.85 -43.69
CA SER A 382 -25.35 -11.30 -43.11
C SER A 382 -25.27 -12.82 -43.05
N LYS A 383 -24.27 -13.39 -43.73
CA LYS A 383 -23.98 -14.83 -43.68
C LYS A 383 -23.70 -15.31 -42.25
N PHE A 384 -22.93 -14.53 -41.49
CA PHE A 384 -22.61 -14.84 -40.10
C PHE A 384 -23.87 -14.93 -39.23
N VAL A 385 -24.81 -13.98 -39.39
CA VAL A 385 -26.08 -14.00 -38.64
C VAL A 385 -26.89 -15.26 -38.98
N ARG A 386 -27.04 -15.59 -40.28
CA ARG A 386 -27.77 -16.80 -40.71
C ARG A 386 -27.14 -18.07 -40.14
N GLU A 387 -25.82 -18.20 -40.19
CA GLU A 387 -25.10 -19.38 -39.67
C GLU A 387 -25.26 -19.55 -38.16
N ASN A 388 -25.21 -18.46 -37.38
CA ASN A 388 -25.41 -18.53 -35.93
C ASN A 388 -26.86 -18.87 -35.54
N VAL A 389 -27.85 -18.44 -36.34
CA VAL A 389 -29.27 -18.72 -36.07
C VAL A 389 -29.71 -20.13 -36.51
N ALA A 390 -29.07 -20.70 -37.54
CA ALA A 390 -29.42 -22.00 -38.13
C ALA A 390 -29.48 -23.15 -37.10
N ALA A 391 -28.63 -23.11 -36.07
CA ALA A 391 -28.61 -24.12 -35.01
C ALA A 391 -29.91 -24.15 -34.18
N PHE A 392 -30.62 -23.03 -34.07
CA PHE A 392 -31.84 -22.89 -33.29
C PHE A 392 -33.10 -23.20 -34.10
N VAL A 393 -33.09 -22.90 -35.40
CA VAL A 393 -34.20 -23.20 -36.32
C VAL A 393 -34.53 -24.70 -36.33
N ASN A 394 -33.50 -25.54 -36.35
CA ASN A 394 -33.66 -27.00 -36.38
C ASN A 394 -33.75 -27.64 -34.98
N MET A 395 -33.78 -26.84 -33.91
CA MET A 395 -33.76 -27.36 -32.54
C MET A 395 -35.17 -27.79 -32.08
N THR A 396 -35.25 -28.91 -31.36
CA THR A 396 -36.53 -29.36 -30.78
C THR A 396 -37.05 -28.34 -29.77
N PRO A 397 -38.39 -28.16 -29.66
CA PRO A 397 -38.99 -27.23 -28.72
C PRO A 397 -38.47 -27.40 -27.29
N GLU A 398 -38.42 -28.62 -26.77
CA GLU A 398 -38.03 -28.88 -25.39
C GLU A 398 -36.57 -28.48 -25.10
N THR A 399 -35.68 -28.68 -26.07
CA THR A 399 -34.27 -28.27 -25.93
C THR A 399 -34.16 -26.75 -26.02
N PHE A 400 -34.90 -26.14 -26.94
CA PHE A 400 -34.93 -24.69 -27.11
C PHE A 400 -35.44 -23.98 -25.87
N SER A 401 -36.51 -24.46 -25.22
CA SER A 401 -37.04 -23.87 -23.99
C SER A 401 -35.98 -23.80 -22.88
N GLY A 402 -35.13 -24.83 -22.76
CA GLY A 402 -34.02 -24.85 -21.80
C GLY A 402 -32.93 -23.82 -22.11
N VAL A 403 -32.58 -23.67 -23.39
CA VAL A 403 -31.61 -22.66 -23.87
C VAL A 403 -32.16 -21.25 -23.67
N TYR A 404 -33.41 -21.03 -24.08
CA TYR A 404 -34.13 -19.78 -23.96
C TYR A 404 -34.21 -19.32 -22.50
N ALA A 405 -34.65 -20.19 -21.60
CA ALA A 405 -34.75 -19.89 -20.17
C ALA A 405 -33.41 -19.45 -19.57
N ASN A 406 -32.30 -20.07 -20.01
CA ASN A 406 -30.97 -19.70 -19.54
C ASN A 406 -30.53 -18.32 -20.07
N ALA A 407 -30.74 -18.05 -21.36
CA ALA A 407 -30.42 -16.74 -21.95
C ALA A 407 -31.26 -15.61 -21.35
N ILE A 408 -32.56 -15.85 -21.08
CA ILE A 408 -33.45 -14.93 -20.38
C ILE A 408 -32.95 -14.62 -18.97
N LYS A 409 -32.53 -15.64 -18.23
CA LYS A 409 -32.03 -15.49 -16.86
C LYS A 409 -30.78 -14.60 -16.81
N GLU A 410 -29.78 -14.89 -17.63
CA GLU A 410 -28.51 -14.15 -17.63
C GLU A 410 -28.66 -12.72 -18.17
N THR A 411 -29.64 -12.47 -19.02
CA THR A 411 -29.97 -11.13 -19.53
C THR A 411 -31.05 -10.41 -18.71
N HIS A 412 -31.58 -11.03 -17.64
CA HIS A 412 -32.71 -10.48 -16.89
C HIS A 412 -32.43 -9.08 -16.36
N TRP A 413 -31.19 -8.79 -15.95
CA TRP A 413 -30.83 -7.47 -15.42
C TRP A 413 -31.02 -6.32 -16.43
N LEU A 414 -31.02 -6.60 -17.75
CA LEU A 414 -31.34 -5.62 -18.80
C LEU A 414 -32.83 -5.25 -18.84
N SER A 415 -33.70 -5.96 -18.10
CA SER A 415 -35.11 -5.58 -17.96
C SER A 415 -35.28 -4.35 -17.07
N TYR A 416 -34.43 -4.21 -16.04
CA TYR A 416 -34.42 -3.03 -15.18
C TYR A 416 -33.94 -1.83 -16.00
N GLU A 417 -34.81 -0.82 -16.10
CA GLU A 417 -34.57 0.39 -16.89
C GLU A 417 -33.27 1.09 -16.48
N ASN A 418 -33.04 1.18 -15.17
CA ASN A 418 -31.87 1.84 -14.62
C ASN A 418 -30.55 1.13 -14.94
N TYR A 419 -30.51 -0.20 -14.98
CA TYR A 419 -29.29 -0.94 -15.36
C TYR A 419 -29.07 -0.94 -16.87
N ALA A 420 -30.15 -1.11 -17.64
CA ALA A 420 -30.04 -1.13 -19.09
C ALA A 420 -29.63 0.23 -19.65
N ALA A 421 -30.11 1.33 -19.05
CA ALA A 421 -29.72 2.69 -19.43
C ALA A 421 -28.21 2.92 -19.34
N LEU A 422 -27.52 2.32 -18.35
CA LEU A 422 -26.06 2.46 -18.21
C LEU A 422 -25.26 1.92 -19.40
N VAL A 423 -25.78 0.88 -20.08
CA VAL A 423 -25.11 0.17 -21.19
C VAL A 423 -25.80 0.35 -22.54
N SER A 424 -26.91 1.09 -22.58
CA SER A 424 -27.69 1.41 -23.79
C SER A 424 -27.97 2.91 -23.93
N GLY A 425 -27.23 3.74 -23.19
CA GLY A 425 -27.37 5.19 -23.18
C GLY A 425 -26.57 5.88 -24.30
N SER A 426 -26.52 7.20 -24.25
CA SER A 426 -25.84 8.03 -25.26
C SER A 426 -25.08 9.22 -24.67
N ALA A 427 -24.82 9.23 -23.35
CA ALA A 427 -24.17 10.35 -22.66
C ALA A 427 -22.73 10.60 -23.14
N PHE A 428 -22.03 9.53 -23.55
CA PHE A 428 -20.72 9.60 -24.17
C PHE A 428 -20.47 8.40 -25.08
N SER A 429 -19.46 8.50 -25.96
CA SER A 429 -18.96 7.37 -26.74
C SER A 429 -17.69 6.82 -26.11
N THR A 430 -17.47 5.51 -26.26
CA THR A 430 -16.24 4.83 -25.84
C THR A 430 -14.98 5.45 -26.44
N ASP A 431 -15.10 6.13 -27.58
CA ASP A 431 -14.01 6.89 -28.19
C ASP A 431 -13.44 8.00 -27.32
N LYS A 432 -14.26 8.65 -26.48
CA LYS A 432 -13.80 9.70 -25.57
C LYS A 432 -12.93 9.14 -24.44
N VAL A 433 -13.19 7.90 -24.04
CA VAL A 433 -12.37 7.19 -23.04
C VAL A 433 -11.05 6.79 -23.68
N ALA A 434 -11.11 6.22 -24.89
CA ALA A 434 -9.93 5.76 -25.60
C ALA A 434 -9.05 6.90 -26.16
N SER A 435 -9.60 8.06 -26.50
CA SER A 435 -8.81 9.24 -26.92
C SER A 435 -8.05 9.90 -25.77
N GLY A 436 -8.34 9.55 -24.52
CA GLY A 436 -7.71 10.19 -23.37
C GLY A 436 -8.53 11.28 -22.71
N GLU A 437 -9.76 11.58 -23.16
CA GLU A 437 -10.50 12.78 -22.72
C GLU A 437 -11.40 12.52 -21.50
N LYS A 438 -11.86 11.27 -21.31
CA LYS A 438 -12.90 10.92 -20.34
C LYS A 438 -12.45 9.90 -19.31
N ASP A 439 -12.73 10.18 -18.04
CA ASP A 439 -12.56 9.27 -16.91
C ASP A 439 -13.92 8.70 -16.50
N VAL A 440 -13.99 7.41 -16.22
CA VAL A 440 -15.23 6.68 -15.93
C VAL A 440 -15.16 6.05 -14.54
N PHE A 441 -16.13 6.37 -13.68
CA PHE A 441 -16.29 5.75 -12.36
C PHE A 441 -17.53 4.86 -12.37
N ILE A 442 -17.36 3.57 -12.10
CA ILE A 442 -18.41 2.55 -12.14
C ILE A 442 -18.87 2.31 -10.70
N ASN A 443 -19.93 3.00 -10.30
CA ASN A 443 -20.48 2.98 -8.96
C ASN A 443 -21.64 1.98 -8.87
N ILE A 444 -21.31 0.69 -8.80
CA ILE A 444 -22.28 -0.41 -8.68
C ILE A 444 -22.05 -1.09 -7.34
N ASP A 445 -23.04 -1.03 -6.45
CA ASP A 445 -22.90 -1.57 -5.11
C ASP A 445 -22.59 -3.08 -5.09
N LEU A 446 -22.00 -3.55 -3.99
CA LEU A 446 -21.59 -4.95 -3.83
C LEU A 446 -22.74 -5.94 -4.03
N LYS A 447 -23.95 -5.60 -3.57
CA LYS A 447 -25.13 -6.48 -3.68
C LYS A 447 -25.53 -6.66 -5.14
N THR A 448 -25.48 -5.60 -5.92
CA THR A 448 -25.77 -5.58 -7.35
C THR A 448 -24.69 -6.31 -8.12
N LEU A 449 -23.40 -6.16 -7.77
CA LEU A 449 -22.32 -6.94 -8.37
C LEU A 449 -22.44 -8.44 -8.08
N GLU A 450 -22.84 -8.83 -6.87
CA GLU A 450 -23.07 -10.23 -6.51
C GLU A 450 -24.24 -10.85 -7.28
N THR A 451 -25.30 -10.07 -7.51
CA THR A 451 -26.54 -10.57 -8.15
C THR A 451 -26.49 -10.46 -9.68
N HIS A 452 -25.84 -9.43 -10.21
CA HIS A 452 -25.84 -9.03 -11.62
C HIS A 452 -24.45 -8.60 -12.09
N SER A 453 -23.43 -9.44 -11.85
CA SER A 453 -22.04 -9.17 -12.26
C SER A 453 -21.89 -8.85 -13.75
N GLY A 454 -22.76 -9.39 -14.61
CA GLY A 454 -22.80 -9.12 -16.05
C GLY A 454 -22.88 -7.63 -16.40
N LEU A 455 -23.54 -6.80 -15.59
CA LEU A 455 -23.60 -5.35 -15.79
C LEU A 455 -22.21 -4.71 -15.79
N ALA A 456 -21.43 -4.96 -14.73
CA ALA A 456 -20.08 -4.39 -14.62
C ALA A 456 -19.11 -5.02 -15.62
N ARG A 457 -19.26 -6.32 -15.92
CA ARG A 457 -18.45 -6.99 -16.94
C ARG A 457 -18.61 -6.39 -18.32
N VAL A 458 -19.85 -6.10 -18.73
CA VAL A 458 -20.16 -5.45 -20.01
C VAL A 458 -19.53 -4.05 -20.07
N ILE A 459 -19.68 -3.25 -19.01
CA ILE A 459 -19.09 -1.91 -18.96
C ILE A 459 -17.56 -1.98 -19.05
N ILE A 460 -16.92 -2.79 -18.23
CA ILE A 460 -15.45 -2.89 -18.21
C ILE A 460 -14.92 -3.49 -19.51
N GLY A 461 -15.54 -4.56 -20.00
CA GLY A 461 -15.15 -5.23 -21.23
C GLY A 461 -15.27 -4.32 -22.45
N SER A 462 -16.37 -3.58 -22.59
CA SER A 462 -16.58 -2.64 -23.71
C SER A 462 -15.55 -1.52 -23.69
N LEU A 463 -15.29 -0.90 -22.54
CA LEU A 463 -14.27 0.13 -22.41
C LEU A 463 -12.86 -0.40 -22.69
N LEU A 464 -12.54 -1.62 -22.24
CA LEU A 464 -11.24 -2.25 -22.47
C LEU A 464 -11.04 -2.56 -23.95
N ASN A 465 -12.02 -3.18 -24.62
CA ASN A 465 -11.90 -3.52 -26.03
C ASN A 465 -11.95 -2.30 -26.95
N ALA A 466 -12.71 -1.25 -26.60
CA ALA A 466 -12.67 0.02 -27.33
C ALA A 466 -11.27 0.65 -27.35
N ILE A 467 -10.47 0.43 -26.29
CA ILE A 467 -9.07 0.86 -26.23
C ILE A 467 -8.17 -0.14 -26.97
N TYR A 468 -8.37 -1.44 -26.74
CA TYR A 468 -7.55 -2.50 -27.34
C TYR A 468 -7.61 -2.47 -28.87
N ASN A 469 -8.80 -2.28 -29.45
CA ASN A 469 -9.00 -2.26 -30.90
C ASN A 469 -8.28 -1.10 -31.61
N ARG A 470 -7.75 -0.10 -30.89
CA ARG A 470 -7.00 1.03 -31.48
C ARG A 470 -5.53 0.73 -31.76
N GLU A 471 -5.08 -0.50 -31.50
CA GLU A 471 -3.72 -0.95 -31.84
C GLU A 471 -2.58 -0.08 -31.31
N GLY A 472 -2.78 0.55 -30.14
CA GLY A 472 -1.78 1.40 -29.49
C GLY A 472 -1.78 2.86 -29.95
N GLN A 473 -2.74 3.28 -30.78
CA GLN A 473 -2.95 4.68 -31.17
C GLN A 473 -3.69 5.46 -30.07
N LEU A 474 -3.05 5.61 -28.90
CA LEU A 474 -3.59 6.35 -27.77
C LEU A 474 -2.67 7.50 -27.41
N ASN A 475 -3.27 8.63 -27.04
CA ASN A 475 -2.53 9.82 -26.59
C ASN A 475 -1.85 9.62 -25.23
N SER A 476 -2.41 8.75 -24.38
CA SER A 476 -1.89 8.44 -23.05
C SER A 476 -2.33 7.04 -22.59
N ARG A 477 -1.69 6.52 -21.53
CA ARG A 477 -2.07 5.23 -20.93
C ARG A 477 -3.42 5.33 -20.22
N ALA A 478 -4.24 4.29 -20.36
CA ALA A 478 -5.48 4.11 -19.63
C ALA A 478 -5.28 3.15 -18.45
N LEU A 479 -5.60 3.60 -17.24
CA LEU A 479 -5.58 2.81 -16.02
C LEU A 479 -6.98 2.27 -15.72
N PHE A 480 -7.10 0.95 -15.70
CA PHE A 480 -8.25 0.23 -15.17
C PHE A 480 -7.95 -0.12 -13.72
N LEU A 481 -8.51 0.68 -12.81
CA LEU A 481 -8.41 0.50 -11.38
C LEU A 481 -9.64 -0.29 -10.91
N LEU A 482 -9.46 -1.58 -10.68
CA LEU A 482 -10.56 -2.49 -10.37
C LEU A 482 -10.54 -2.82 -8.87
N ASP A 483 -11.28 -2.04 -8.08
CA ASP A 483 -11.49 -2.35 -6.67
C ASP A 483 -12.42 -3.58 -6.55
N GLU A 484 -12.06 -4.51 -5.67
CA GLU A 484 -12.80 -5.75 -5.44
C GLU A 484 -13.09 -6.59 -6.71
N VAL A 485 -12.11 -6.69 -7.61
CA VAL A 485 -12.23 -7.35 -8.92
C VAL A 485 -12.73 -8.80 -8.87
N ALA A 486 -12.56 -9.50 -7.74
CA ALA A 486 -13.08 -10.85 -7.52
C ALA A 486 -14.61 -10.94 -7.72
N ARG A 487 -15.35 -9.83 -7.51
CA ARG A 487 -16.80 -9.78 -7.75
C ARG A 487 -17.18 -9.84 -9.22
N LEU A 488 -16.25 -9.52 -10.11
CA LEU A 488 -16.44 -9.69 -11.54
C LEU A 488 -16.32 -11.15 -11.95
N GLY A 489 -15.77 -12.08 -11.15
CA GLY A 489 -15.55 -13.45 -11.61
C GLY A 489 -14.58 -13.55 -12.81
N TYR A 490 -14.58 -14.70 -13.48
CA TYR A 490 -13.68 -14.93 -14.62
C TYR A 490 -14.03 -14.02 -15.80
N MET A 491 -13.02 -13.35 -16.34
CA MET A 491 -13.12 -12.54 -17.55
C MET A 491 -11.89 -12.75 -18.43
N ARG A 492 -12.07 -13.39 -19.59
CA ARG A 492 -10.99 -13.63 -20.56
C ARG A 492 -10.30 -12.34 -21.02
N VAL A 493 -11.07 -11.27 -21.18
CA VAL A 493 -10.56 -9.94 -21.60
C VAL A 493 -9.52 -9.37 -20.63
N LEU A 494 -9.62 -9.67 -19.33
CA LEU A 494 -8.61 -9.26 -18.34
C LEU A 494 -7.31 -10.07 -18.51
N GLU A 495 -7.38 -11.35 -18.85
CA GLU A 495 -6.19 -12.15 -19.17
C GLU A 495 -5.51 -11.68 -20.46
N THR A 496 -6.28 -11.36 -21.49
CA THR A 496 -5.75 -10.76 -22.72
C THR A 496 -5.07 -9.42 -22.44
N ALA A 497 -5.71 -8.56 -21.63
CA ALA A 497 -5.12 -7.30 -21.21
C ALA A 497 -3.86 -7.48 -20.34
N ARG A 498 -3.80 -8.50 -19.49
CA ARG A 498 -2.59 -8.85 -18.72
C ARG A 498 -1.40 -9.17 -19.63
N ASP A 499 -1.63 -9.96 -20.68
CA ASP A 499 -0.56 -10.48 -21.52
C ASP A 499 -0.11 -9.50 -22.60
N ALA A 500 -1.04 -8.72 -23.16
CA ALA A 500 -0.76 -7.83 -24.30
C ALA A 500 -1.08 -6.35 -24.05
N GLY A 501 -1.85 -6.01 -23.01
CA GLY A 501 -2.42 -4.68 -22.80
C GLY A 501 -1.39 -3.55 -22.72
N ARG A 502 -0.17 -3.82 -22.23
CA ARG A 502 0.92 -2.83 -22.19
C ARG A 502 1.18 -2.16 -23.54
N LYS A 503 1.19 -2.95 -24.63
CA LYS A 503 1.43 -2.47 -26.00
C LYS A 503 0.31 -1.56 -26.49
N TYR A 504 -0.91 -1.82 -26.03
CA TYR A 504 -2.10 -1.04 -26.34
C TYR A 504 -2.33 0.09 -25.32
N GLY A 505 -1.34 0.45 -24.50
CA GLY A 505 -1.48 1.53 -23.52
C GLY A 505 -2.44 1.24 -22.36
N ILE A 506 -2.83 -0.01 -22.15
CA ILE A 506 -3.69 -0.43 -21.04
C ILE A 506 -2.82 -0.79 -19.84
N THR A 507 -3.22 -0.31 -18.68
CA THR A 507 -2.63 -0.67 -17.39
C THR A 507 -3.72 -1.16 -16.44
N LEU A 508 -3.56 -2.36 -15.89
CA LEU A 508 -4.45 -2.92 -14.88
C LEU A 508 -3.88 -2.69 -13.48
N LEU A 509 -4.71 -2.19 -12.58
CA LEU A 509 -4.49 -2.23 -11.14
C LEU A 509 -5.63 -3.01 -10.49
N MET A 510 -5.34 -4.24 -10.07
CA MET A 510 -6.34 -5.13 -9.51
C MET A 510 -6.20 -5.26 -8.00
N ILE A 511 -7.31 -5.07 -7.29
CA ILE A 511 -7.34 -5.12 -5.83
C ILE A 511 -8.10 -6.37 -5.36
N TYR A 512 -7.45 -7.17 -4.52
CA TYR A 512 -8.02 -8.40 -3.95
C TYR A 512 -7.96 -8.36 -2.41
N GLN A 513 -8.87 -9.08 -1.73
CA GLN A 513 -8.77 -9.27 -0.28
C GLN A 513 -7.68 -10.28 0.10
N SER A 514 -7.51 -11.31 -0.73
CA SER A 514 -6.61 -12.41 -0.47
C SER A 514 -6.18 -13.09 -1.76
N ILE A 515 -5.08 -13.86 -1.69
CA ILE A 515 -4.66 -14.74 -2.79
C ILE A 515 -5.75 -15.79 -3.10
N GLY A 516 -6.51 -16.20 -2.08
CA GLY A 516 -7.63 -17.14 -2.23
C GLY A 516 -8.69 -16.64 -3.22
N GLN A 517 -9.07 -15.35 -3.14
CA GLN A 517 -10.02 -14.76 -4.08
C GLN A 517 -9.52 -14.78 -5.53
N LEU A 518 -8.24 -14.47 -5.75
CA LEU A 518 -7.64 -14.57 -7.09
C LEU A 518 -7.68 -16.01 -7.61
N ARG A 519 -7.31 -16.98 -6.78
CA ARG A 519 -7.33 -18.41 -7.13
C ARG A 519 -8.75 -18.90 -7.45
N GLU A 520 -9.74 -18.48 -6.67
CA GLU A 520 -11.15 -18.84 -6.91
C GLU A 520 -11.66 -18.25 -8.23
N THR A 521 -11.27 -17.01 -8.54
CA THR A 521 -11.72 -16.29 -9.74
C THR A 521 -11.21 -16.94 -11.04
N TYR A 522 -9.95 -17.40 -11.08
CA TYR A 522 -9.30 -17.87 -12.31
C TYR A 522 -9.06 -19.39 -12.38
N GLY A 523 -9.63 -20.18 -11.46
CA GLY A 523 -9.59 -21.64 -11.58
C GLY A 523 -8.35 -22.31 -10.98
N GLY A 524 -7.81 -21.78 -9.88
CA GLY A 524 -6.82 -22.45 -9.03
C GLY A 524 -5.41 -21.87 -9.09
N ARG A 525 -4.43 -22.65 -8.63
CA ARG A 525 -3.05 -22.17 -8.43
C ARG A 525 -2.37 -21.81 -9.75
N ASP A 526 -2.45 -22.66 -10.77
CA ASP A 526 -1.71 -22.50 -12.03
C ASP A 526 -2.13 -21.23 -12.78
N ALA A 527 -3.42 -20.93 -12.82
CA ALA A 527 -3.93 -19.70 -13.44
C ALA A 527 -3.54 -18.46 -12.62
N SER A 528 -3.58 -18.54 -11.28
CA SER A 528 -3.14 -17.43 -10.43
C SER A 528 -1.64 -17.15 -10.56
N SER A 529 -0.80 -18.17 -10.80
CA SER A 529 0.65 -18.02 -11.02
C SER A 529 0.95 -17.12 -12.22
N LYS A 530 0.19 -17.25 -13.31
CA LYS A 530 0.34 -16.36 -14.49
C LYS A 530 0.12 -14.89 -14.13
N TRP A 531 -0.82 -14.61 -13.22
CA TRP A 531 -1.02 -13.24 -12.70
C TRP A 531 0.15 -12.74 -11.86
N PHE A 532 0.76 -13.62 -11.05
CA PHE A 532 1.96 -13.26 -10.28
C PHE A 532 3.18 -13.02 -11.18
N GLU A 533 3.31 -13.75 -12.29
CA GLU A 533 4.42 -13.64 -13.25
C GLU A 533 4.28 -12.41 -14.15
N SER A 534 3.06 -12.12 -14.61
CA SER A 534 2.79 -10.99 -15.52
C SER A 534 2.53 -9.66 -14.80
N SER A 535 2.69 -9.56 -13.48
CA SER A 535 2.54 -8.28 -12.74
C SER A 535 3.89 -7.61 -12.52
N SER A 536 3.96 -6.30 -12.76
CA SER A 536 5.19 -5.51 -12.56
C SER A 536 5.53 -5.36 -11.09
N TRP A 537 4.50 -5.27 -10.26
CA TRP A 537 4.63 -5.22 -8.81
C TRP A 537 3.42 -5.87 -8.13
N ILE A 538 3.65 -6.40 -6.93
CA ILE A 538 2.64 -7.06 -6.12
C ILE A 538 2.79 -6.62 -4.67
N SER A 539 1.74 -6.04 -4.11
CA SER A 539 1.71 -5.59 -2.71
C SER A 539 0.89 -6.52 -1.82
N PHE A 540 1.36 -6.70 -0.59
CA PHE A 540 0.70 -7.44 0.48
C PHE A 540 0.64 -6.59 1.75
N ALA A 541 -0.54 -6.48 2.34
CA ALA A 541 -0.73 -5.78 3.60
C ALA A 541 -1.92 -6.33 4.39
N ALA A 542 -1.96 -6.08 5.70
CA ALA A 542 -3.03 -6.57 6.59
C ALA A 542 -3.35 -8.06 6.37
N ILE A 543 -2.32 -8.91 6.38
CA ILE A 543 -2.43 -10.34 6.08
C ILE A 543 -2.83 -11.08 7.35
N ASN A 544 -3.94 -11.80 7.28
CA ASN A 544 -4.45 -12.62 8.39
C ASN A 544 -4.35 -14.13 8.11
N ASP A 545 -4.11 -14.52 6.85
CA ASP A 545 -4.05 -15.91 6.44
C ASP A 545 -2.62 -16.49 6.60
N PRO A 546 -2.43 -17.56 7.39
CA PRO A 546 -1.13 -18.20 7.57
C PRO A 546 -0.50 -18.73 6.28
N GLU A 547 -1.29 -19.22 5.31
CA GLU A 547 -0.75 -19.73 4.05
C GLU A 547 -0.12 -18.58 3.23
N THR A 548 -0.82 -17.44 3.16
CA THR A 548 -0.31 -16.22 2.54
C THR A 548 0.94 -15.69 3.25
N ALA A 549 0.99 -15.74 4.58
CA ALA A 549 2.16 -15.33 5.35
C ALA A 549 3.39 -16.22 5.08
N GLU A 550 3.18 -17.54 5.00
CA GLU A 550 4.22 -18.52 4.63
C GLU A 550 4.71 -18.29 3.19
N TYR A 551 3.81 -18.00 2.26
CA TYR A 551 4.16 -17.62 0.89
C TYR A 551 5.03 -16.34 0.85
N ILE A 552 4.65 -15.29 1.58
CA ILE A 552 5.39 -14.03 1.64
C ILE A 552 6.79 -14.26 2.24
N SER A 553 6.88 -14.95 3.38
CA SER A 553 8.15 -15.33 4.04
C SER A 553 9.09 -16.03 3.07
N ARG A 554 8.58 -17.04 2.34
CA ARG A 554 9.34 -17.80 1.34
C ARG A 554 9.77 -16.94 0.16
N ARG A 555 8.89 -16.08 -0.34
CA ARG A 555 9.18 -15.17 -1.47
C ARG A 555 10.21 -14.10 -1.09
N CYS A 556 10.26 -13.68 0.17
CA CYS A 556 11.30 -12.80 0.69
C CYS A 556 12.69 -13.47 0.77
N GLY A 557 12.75 -14.80 0.81
CA GLY A 557 13.99 -15.56 0.79
C GLY A 557 14.68 -15.71 2.16
N MET A 558 15.83 -16.37 2.13
CA MET A 558 16.62 -16.72 3.31
C MET A 558 17.85 -15.81 3.42
N THR A 559 18.21 -15.49 4.67
CA THR A 559 19.40 -14.70 5.00
C THR A 559 20.26 -15.45 6.02
N THR A 560 21.56 -15.22 5.98
CA THR A 560 22.51 -15.80 6.92
C THR A 560 22.63 -14.90 8.14
N VAL A 561 22.38 -15.44 9.32
CA VAL A 561 22.51 -14.71 10.58
C VAL A 561 23.62 -15.28 11.44
N GLU A 562 24.40 -14.41 12.08
CA GLU A 562 25.41 -14.76 13.08
C GLU A 562 24.76 -14.76 14.47
N ILE A 563 24.76 -15.92 15.11
CA ILE A 563 24.28 -16.12 16.47
C ILE A 563 25.49 -16.27 17.38
N ASP A 564 25.61 -15.37 18.35
CA ASP A 564 26.60 -15.47 19.42
C ASP A 564 26.11 -16.49 20.46
N GLN A 565 26.77 -17.64 20.55
CA GLN A 565 26.59 -18.58 21.66
C GLN A 565 27.61 -18.27 22.75
N VAL A 566 27.12 -17.90 23.93
CA VAL A 566 27.95 -17.66 25.10
C VAL A 566 27.69 -18.76 26.10
N SER A 567 28.64 -19.68 26.25
CA SER A 567 28.61 -20.66 27.34
C SER A 567 29.41 -20.13 28.53
N ARG A 568 28.84 -20.27 29.73
CA ARG A 568 29.52 -19.98 31.00
C ARG A 568 29.53 -21.26 31.82
N SER A 569 30.73 -21.73 32.16
CA SER A 569 30.89 -22.80 33.14
C SER A 569 31.44 -22.19 34.43
N PHE A 570 30.81 -22.56 35.55
CA PHE A 570 31.27 -22.21 36.88
C PHE A 570 31.99 -23.42 37.48
N GLN A 571 33.25 -23.26 37.84
CA GLN A 571 34.02 -24.22 38.61
C GLN A 571 34.56 -23.54 39.88
N ALA A 572 34.84 -24.34 40.91
CA ALA A 572 35.28 -23.86 42.23
C ALA A 572 36.60 -23.05 42.22
N ARG A 573 37.35 -23.04 41.10
CA ARG A 573 38.61 -22.28 40.93
C ARG A 573 38.52 -21.12 39.90
N GLY A 574 37.33 -20.79 39.41
CA GLY A 574 37.13 -19.66 38.51
C GLY A 574 36.04 -19.90 37.46
N SER A 575 35.53 -18.81 36.87
CA SER A 575 34.57 -18.86 35.77
C SER A 575 35.29 -18.81 34.42
N SER A 576 35.02 -19.77 33.53
CA SER A 576 35.45 -19.69 32.13
C SER A 576 34.29 -19.23 31.25
N ARG A 577 34.56 -18.31 30.32
CA ARG A 577 33.58 -17.79 29.36
C ARG A 577 34.06 -18.09 27.95
N THR A 578 33.37 -18.98 27.25
CA THR A 578 33.62 -19.24 25.84
C THR A 578 32.58 -18.52 25.00
N ARG A 579 33.01 -17.86 23.92
CA ARG A 579 32.13 -17.25 22.92
C ARG A 579 32.36 -17.96 21.60
N SER A 580 31.33 -18.64 21.09
CA SER A 580 31.32 -19.21 19.75
C SER A 580 30.36 -18.41 18.87
N LYS A 581 30.70 -18.27 17.59
CA LYS A 581 29.88 -17.61 16.58
C LYS A 581 29.39 -18.67 15.61
N GLN A 582 28.08 -18.84 15.51
CA GLN A 582 27.47 -19.79 14.59
C GLN A 582 26.72 -19.03 13.50
N LEU A 583 26.92 -19.45 12.25
CA LEU A 583 26.13 -18.97 11.12
C LEU A 583 24.92 -19.88 10.94
N THR A 584 23.74 -19.32 10.77
CA THR A 584 22.48 -20.08 10.63
C THR A 584 21.58 -19.43 9.60
N ALA A 585 20.80 -20.25 8.90
CA ALA A 585 19.77 -19.80 7.97
C ALA A 585 18.57 -19.24 8.73
N ARG A 586 18.10 -18.04 8.39
CA ARG A 586 16.86 -17.46 8.89
C ARG A 586 16.07 -16.87 7.73
N PRO A 587 14.74 -17.06 7.63
CA PRO A 587 13.92 -16.28 6.71
C PRO A 587 14.13 -14.77 6.91
N LEU A 588 14.07 -14.00 5.83
CA LEU A 588 14.20 -12.54 5.88
C LEU A 588 13.16 -11.92 6.84
N ILE A 589 11.95 -12.49 6.81
CA ILE A 589 10.83 -12.26 7.73
C ILE A 589 10.16 -13.60 8.01
N LEU A 590 9.86 -13.89 9.27
CA LEU A 590 9.16 -15.12 9.66
C LEU A 590 7.66 -15.00 9.36
N PRO A 591 6.93 -16.09 9.09
CA PRO A 591 5.50 -16.03 8.81
C PRO A 591 4.68 -15.33 9.90
N HIS A 592 5.01 -15.58 11.18
CA HIS A 592 4.34 -14.88 12.29
C HIS A 592 4.69 -13.38 12.36
N GLU A 593 5.89 -12.98 11.90
CA GLU A 593 6.24 -11.55 11.80
C GLU A 593 5.42 -10.86 10.70
N VAL A 594 5.05 -11.57 9.63
CA VAL A 594 4.14 -11.07 8.59
C VAL A 594 2.73 -10.86 9.16
N LEU A 595 2.21 -11.83 9.92
CA LEU A 595 0.88 -11.74 10.56
C LEU A 595 0.78 -10.62 11.61
N LEU A 596 1.91 -10.23 12.21
CA LEU A 596 2.00 -9.16 13.21
C LEU A 596 2.37 -7.79 12.60
N MET A 597 2.46 -7.68 11.27
CA MET A 597 2.72 -6.40 10.62
C MET A 597 1.63 -5.38 10.96
N ARG A 598 2.04 -4.12 11.09
CA ARG A 598 1.09 -3.03 11.29
C ARG A 598 0.20 -2.85 10.07
N ALA A 599 -1.04 -2.42 10.28
CA ALA A 599 -2.03 -2.23 9.20
C ALA A 599 -1.64 -1.12 8.19
N ASP A 600 -0.77 -0.19 8.59
CA ASP A 600 -0.21 0.87 7.74
C ASP A 600 1.14 0.52 7.09
N GLU A 601 1.55 -0.74 7.19
CA GLU A 601 2.76 -1.31 6.58
C GLU A 601 2.39 -2.28 5.46
N GLN A 602 3.27 -2.43 4.47
CA GLN A 602 3.12 -3.38 3.38
C GLN A 602 4.46 -3.98 2.95
N ILE A 603 4.39 -5.11 2.26
CA ILE A 603 5.51 -5.71 1.53
C ILE A 603 5.18 -5.70 0.04
N VAL A 604 6.07 -5.14 -0.75
CA VAL A 604 5.96 -5.02 -2.21
C VAL A 604 7.06 -5.84 -2.87
N PHE A 605 6.68 -6.64 -3.85
CA PHE A 605 7.60 -7.40 -4.67
C PHE A 605 7.61 -6.84 -6.09
N THR A 606 8.80 -6.69 -6.67
CA THR A 606 9.01 -6.36 -8.08
C THR A 606 9.98 -7.35 -8.69
N ALA A 607 9.82 -7.68 -9.98
CA ALA A 607 10.73 -8.57 -10.67
C ALA A 607 12.17 -8.02 -10.67
N GLY A 608 13.15 -8.87 -10.33
CA GLY A 608 14.57 -8.52 -10.39
C GLY A 608 15.12 -7.69 -9.24
N ASN A 609 14.30 -7.21 -8.30
CA ASN A 609 14.77 -6.40 -7.16
C ASN A 609 14.47 -7.08 -5.81
N PRO A 610 15.20 -6.71 -4.74
CA PRO A 610 14.89 -7.19 -3.38
C PRO A 610 13.46 -6.82 -2.95
N PRO A 611 12.84 -7.55 -2.01
CA PRO A 611 11.53 -7.17 -1.49
C PRO A 611 11.58 -5.80 -0.81
N LEU A 612 10.56 -4.98 -1.04
CA LEU A 612 10.41 -3.68 -0.41
C LEU A 612 9.43 -3.79 0.77
N LYS A 613 9.86 -3.36 1.96
CA LYS A 613 8.95 -3.14 3.09
C LYS A 613 8.78 -1.64 3.26
N CYS A 614 7.56 -1.12 3.15
CA CYS A 614 7.32 0.33 3.18
C CYS A 614 5.99 0.70 3.84
N GLY A 615 5.81 2.00 4.09
CA GLY A 615 4.55 2.53 4.58
C GLY A 615 3.48 2.61 3.49
N ARG A 616 2.23 2.69 3.90
CA ARG A 616 1.07 2.85 3.01
C ARG A 616 0.66 4.31 2.91
N ALA A 617 0.33 4.76 1.70
CA ALA A 617 -0.07 6.14 1.41
C ALA A 617 -1.55 6.39 1.78
N ILE A 618 -1.89 6.31 3.06
CA ILE A 618 -3.26 6.54 3.54
C ILE A 618 -3.62 8.02 3.33
N TRP A 619 -4.58 8.31 2.45
CA TRP A 619 -4.84 9.69 1.97
C TRP A 619 -5.16 10.68 3.10
N PHE A 620 -5.91 10.26 4.13
CA PHE A 620 -6.27 11.16 5.23
C PHE A 620 -5.11 11.41 6.18
N ARG A 621 -3.94 10.78 6.03
CA ARG A 621 -2.73 11.15 6.80
C ARG A 621 -1.92 12.24 6.11
N ARG A 622 -2.23 12.51 4.85
CA ARG A 622 -1.46 13.31 3.91
C ARG A 622 -2.14 14.65 3.66
N GLN A 623 -1.46 15.75 3.97
CA GLN A 623 -2.04 17.09 3.75
C GLN A 623 -2.24 17.37 2.26
N ASP A 624 -1.28 16.98 1.42
CA ASP A 624 -1.35 17.08 -0.03
C ASP A 624 -2.59 16.38 -0.60
N MET A 625 -2.94 15.20 -0.11
CA MET A 625 -4.14 14.47 -0.57
C MET A 625 -5.43 14.96 0.07
N ARG A 626 -5.43 15.34 1.36
CA ARG A 626 -6.60 15.97 2.00
C ARG A 626 -7.06 17.20 1.21
N HIS A 627 -6.13 18.05 0.78
CA HIS A 627 -6.46 19.23 -0.02
C HIS A 627 -7.15 18.89 -1.35
N CYS A 628 -6.74 17.81 -2.03
CA CYS A 628 -7.40 17.33 -3.24
C CYS A 628 -8.83 16.84 -2.96
N VAL A 629 -9.01 16.09 -1.88
CA VAL A 629 -10.32 15.50 -1.51
C VAL A 629 -11.30 16.55 -0.98
N ASP A 630 -10.80 17.55 -0.24
CA ASP A 630 -11.61 18.60 0.41
C ASP A 630 -11.94 19.79 -0.51
N ALA A 631 -11.57 19.75 -1.81
CA ALA A 631 -11.89 20.81 -2.77
C ALA A 631 -13.41 21.11 -2.83
N ARG A 632 -14.26 20.10 -2.62
CA ARG A 632 -15.71 20.23 -2.48
C ARG A 632 -16.16 20.98 -1.23
N SER A 633 -15.50 20.78 -0.09
CA SER A 633 -15.86 21.46 1.18
C SER A 633 -15.66 22.97 1.06
N ARG A 634 -14.59 23.42 0.39
CA ARG A 634 -14.36 24.84 0.15
C ARG A 634 -15.34 25.46 -0.83
N TYR A 635 -15.73 24.77 -1.90
CA TYR A 635 -16.73 25.28 -2.83
C TYR A 635 -18.12 25.39 -2.17
N LEU A 636 -18.55 24.38 -1.41
CA LEU A 636 -19.82 24.40 -0.67
C LEU A 636 -19.82 25.41 0.50
N GLU A 637 -18.69 25.61 1.19
CA GLU A 637 -18.54 26.66 2.21
C GLU A 637 -18.61 28.07 1.57
N LEU A 638 -17.96 28.28 0.43
CA LEU A 638 -18.00 29.55 -0.31
C LEU A 638 -19.38 29.81 -0.92
N GLU A 639 -20.07 28.79 -1.44
CA GLU A 639 -21.43 28.90 -1.97
C GLU A 639 -22.47 29.10 -0.85
N GLY A 640 -22.25 28.50 0.32
CA GLY A 640 -23.03 28.73 1.55
C GLY A 640 -22.84 30.15 2.10
N GLN A 641 -21.62 30.67 2.10
CA GLN A 641 -21.32 32.06 2.47
C GLN A 641 -21.88 33.06 1.44
N ALA A 642 -21.80 32.75 0.14
CA ALA A 642 -22.39 33.57 -0.91
C ALA A 642 -23.92 33.63 -0.83
N LYS A 643 -24.59 32.51 -0.48
CA LYS A 643 -26.04 32.49 -0.22
C LYS A 643 -26.44 33.24 1.06
N GLN A 644 -25.60 33.25 2.10
CA GLN A 644 -25.83 34.06 3.30
C GLN A 644 -25.65 35.57 3.05
N LEU A 645 -24.76 35.95 2.12
CA LEU A 645 -24.54 37.34 1.71
C LEU A 645 -25.59 37.87 0.71
N GLN A 646 -26.42 36.99 0.13
CA GLN A 646 -27.49 37.34 -0.83
C GLN A 646 -28.90 37.34 -0.23
N LEU A 647 -29.06 37.09 1.06
CA LEU A 647 -30.34 37.31 1.74
C LEU A 647 -30.61 38.83 1.80
N PRO A 648 -31.70 39.35 1.22
CA PRO A 648 -32.05 40.75 1.39
C PRO A 648 -32.40 41.03 2.85
N ASP A 649 -31.90 42.14 3.38
CA ASP A 649 -32.26 42.67 4.70
C ASP A 649 -33.81 42.76 4.81
N PRO A 650 -34.45 42.12 5.79
CA PRO A 650 -35.90 42.18 5.91
C PRO A 650 -36.30 43.58 6.40
N ARG A 651 -36.71 44.44 5.47
CA ARG A 651 -37.44 45.67 5.75
C ARG A 651 -38.68 45.76 4.89
#